data_AF-A0A6A9TGT4-F1
#
_entry.id   AF-A0A6A9TGT4-F1
#
_cell.length_a   1.000
_cell.length_b   1.000
_cell.length_c   1.000
_cell.angle_alpha   90.00
_cell.angle_beta   90.00
_cell.angle_gamma   90.00
#
_symmetry.space_group_name_H-M   'P 1'
#
loop_
_entity.id
_entity.type
_entity.pdbx_description
1 polymer ?
#
loop_
_entity_poly.entity_id
_entity_poly.type
_entity_poly.pdbx_seq_one_letter_code
_entity_poly.pdbx_strand_id
1 'polypeptide(L)'
;MLDRSSSESGTEEYGRDPREVSATVDPRRAWDAAGRVTPDEVDGLEAAADAPDRFACPASGEAVDVVRAVGVREELVDGPDEPLDDVYPQAYAIAREEYDAPLPAYYTTSDAIAEFDAVLDVIGETTYWDLDTDTLATEETASSDEVGGDAVRALNPAWRESESEASVLVFESGTIWDADTERVLDVVRFAALDAGIIDAPNDELAGGAFTDAYRATREEYGAPLPRWDPAEDGARELTPQLPPAKELLDARDVSGVDTDALDEARAEVEELIREAATDDGSPTIVTALPATGKTTGTVKTARNRPLSYLAPRKELQAQALDKAERWGVDARILPVFSDERVDDGILAAATSHVREGGKDRLRDRWSLVANALDGASEGDRDVDVEDLFTDDEGDEEVTLDRPTCPTADGDHGPAWALVVHVARRLGYTPREIHTQAQGLFGAELPCADGETCEYSAGWEHASDADDPADLLVGSYVHAHVPSVRTAYSRDARGRVETAPRAVVLDEFVGDAFAREFDELADDHATWLARSLRDDVDDRRDVYQRELGADEWVRAWLRGEGGDDDRVDGALASLRRVRDLFDAREGVGEIREEVDAELLRQLDVAEALDAVHDDPVGAYRELTAALDALDPEQPGAGLEKWIRPAVVDPLADATVSGTVTPGIDSVDVDALPVTGDLRRLVVSALDAVREGADAAPARLDAAATALQGGREGCRRLAAWADDGYAHPDAHHLLEAIIADSDDPGTSRVHTDAWAFDDRATDGTALDVVDTHGRATTVLDRNGHGAVLHNPPARTGAGGGDVPLVGLDATGRAELWSVALGEDVTVDDIHDDPAERAAFLEDALDLRVLRAADRPRYYEGSPASKDTDGDVALLEAIAEEYAGIDAPRERGGEPVTVGRPAAITTKSVREVLENDERLDDVVSTWENYGNVKGSNELGSQQLAAILGCQHYGDHEIERFAALAGEEVDTDRGTGRGADLAYGSELADAYLRHMREDQTMQAILRFARGDSGATVVARTSALREDLPTVGRAQVAETWSETATTIARHYRTLGREFTTADVREAVDVGPRQVRRVLAELADAGYIRRVEEAPGRATTYERVDEPGAGEVELPDRGEAVAATGHTATNVPYTWNVRVFGGETTPSAGDPASPTRVTHAPPAPDTVDGVEPPG
;
A
#
# COMPACT_ATOMS: atom_id res chain seq x y z
N MET A 1 -16.53 -38.27 -9.00
CA MET A 1 -16.73 -39.65 -9.52
C MET A 1 -15.61 -40.00 -10.51
N LEU A 2 -14.54 -40.66 -10.07
CA LEU A 2 -13.41 -41.10 -10.90
C LEU A 2 -13.10 -42.59 -10.64
N ASP A 3 -12.75 -43.24 -11.74
CA ASP A 3 -12.81 -44.67 -12.01
C ASP A 3 -11.68 -45.47 -11.34
N ARG A 4 -12.03 -46.61 -10.74
CA ARG A 4 -11.10 -47.55 -10.09
C ARG A 4 -10.48 -48.46 -11.17
N SER A 5 -9.24 -48.19 -11.58
CA SER A 5 -8.44 -49.18 -12.29
C SER A 5 -7.44 -49.85 -11.35
N SER A 6 -7.68 -51.14 -11.13
CA SER A 6 -6.89 -52.08 -10.36
C SER A 6 -5.42 -52.15 -10.79
N SER A 7 -4.52 -52.06 -9.82
CA SER A 7 -3.21 -52.69 -9.89
C SER A 7 -2.91 -53.35 -8.55
N GLU A 8 -3.17 -54.66 -8.50
CA GLU A 8 -2.66 -55.56 -7.47
C GLU A 8 -1.18 -55.84 -7.77
N SER A 9 -0.28 -55.51 -6.83
CA SER A 9 0.67 -56.44 -6.21
C SER A 9 1.85 -55.68 -5.60
N GLY A 10 1.93 -55.65 -4.27
CA GLY A 10 3.08 -55.11 -3.54
C GLY A 10 2.81 -54.98 -2.04
N THR A 11 2.78 -56.12 -1.35
CA THR A 11 2.94 -56.28 0.11
C THR A 11 1.85 -55.66 1.01
N GLU A 12 0.91 -56.51 1.47
CA GLU A 12 0.14 -56.26 2.69
C GLU A 12 1.11 -56.27 3.88
N GLU A 13 1.40 -55.09 4.43
CA GLU A 13 2.14 -54.94 5.68
C GLU A 13 1.15 -55.14 6.83
N TYR A 14 1.19 -56.30 7.47
CA TYR A 14 0.44 -56.64 8.70
C TYR A 14 0.83 -55.64 9.82
N GLY A 15 -0.04 -55.11 10.69
CA GLY A 15 -1.47 -55.25 10.89
C GLY A 15 -1.90 -54.62 12.23
N ARG A 16 -2.82 -53.64 12.18
CA ARG A 16 -3.66 -53.19 13.31
C ARG A 16 -4.86 -52.40 12.75
N ASP A 17 -6.05 -52.51 13.35
CA ASP A 17 -7.17 -51.62 12.99
C ASP A 17 -6.74 -50.17 13.31
N PRO A 18 -6.82 -49.18 12.39
CA PRO A 18 -6.41 -47.81 12.65
C PRO A 18 -7.19 -47.14 13.80
N ARG A 19 -8.29 -47.75 14.26
CA ARG A 19 -9.06 -47.34 15.45
C ARG A 19 -8.50 -47.88 16.78
N GLU A 20 -7.54 -48.81 16.76
CA GLU A 20 -6.96 -49.42 17.96
C GLU A 20 -5.83 -48.60 18.61
N VAL A 21 -5.37 -47.53 17.95
CA VAL A 21 -4.45 -46.55 18.55
C VAL A 21 -5.24 -45.51 19.35
N SER A 22 -4.65 -44.95 20.40
CA SER A 22 -5.29 -43.87 21.17
C SER A 22 -5.17 -42.51 20.47
N ALA A 23 -4.09 -42.28 19.73
CA ALA A 23 -3.77 -41.03 19.05
C ALA A 23 -3.03 -41.25 17.71
N THR A 24 -3.13 -40.30 16.78
CA THR A 24 -2.38 -40.29 15.51
C THR A 24 -2.14 -38.86 15.03
N VAL A 25 -1.00 -38.64 14.38
CA VAL A 25 -0.68 -37.42 13.61
C VAL A 25 -0.70 -37.66 12.10
N ASP A 26 -0.82 -38.92 11.67
CA ASP A 26 -0.90 -39.30 10.25
C ASP A 26 -2.33 -39.07 9.71
N PRO A 27 -2.52 -38.14 8.75
CA PRO A 27 -3.81 -37.87 8.13
C PRO A 27 -4.39 -39.09 7.42
N ARG A 28 -3.56 -39.98 6.87
CA ARG A 28 -4.02 -41.19 6.17
C ARG A 28 -4.62 -42.18 7.15
N ARG A 29 -3.98 -42.37 8.31
CA ARG A 29 -4.51 -43.23 9.38
C ARG A 29 -5.81 -42.66 9.98
N ALA A 30 -5.90 -41.34 10.16
CA ALA A 30 -7.13 -40.67 10.57
C ALA A 30 -8.26 -40.83 9.53
N TRP A 31 -7.97 -40.67 8.23
CA TRP A 31 -8.93 -40.93 7.15
C TRP A 31 -9.39 -42.39 7.11
N ASP A 32 -8.48 -43.33 7.27
CA ASP A 32 -8.80 -44.76 7.30
C ASP A 32 -9.62 -45.15 8.53
N ALA A 33 -9.39 -44.51 9.69
CA ALA A 33 -10.20 -44.69 10.89
C ALA A 33 -11.63 -44.15 10.68
N ALA A 34 -11.75 -42.92 10.16
CA ALA A 34 -13.03 -42.29 9.83
C ALA A 34 -13.85 -43.11 8.82
N GLY A 35 -13.19 -43.69 7.81
CA GLY A 35 -13.82 -44.52 6.81
C GLY A 35 -14.31 -45.90 7.31
N ARG A 36 -13.90 -46.32 8.51
CA ARG A 36 -14.28 -47.60 9.13
C ARG A 36 -15.37 -47.49 10.18
N VAL A 37 -15.74 -46.27 10.59
CA VAL A 37 -16.87 -46.05 11.51
C VAL A 37 -18.18 -46.29 10.77
N THR A 38 -19.08 -47.08 11.37
CA THR A 38 -20.40 -47.39 10.78
C THR A 38 -21.54 -46.66 11.52
N PRO A 39 -22.69 -46.41 10.86
CA PRO A 39 -23.81 -45.69 11.47
C PRO A 39 -24.43 -46.33 12.72
N ASP A 40 -24.18 -47.62 12.99
CA ASP A 40 -24.60 -48.28 14.24
C ASP A 40 -23.65 -48.03 15.42
N GLU A 41 -22.48 -47.43 15.18
CA GLU A 41 -21.50 -47.04 16.18
C GLU A 41 -21.64 -45.58 16.64
N VAL A 42 -22.47 -44.77 15.97
CA VAL A 42 -22.60 -43.31 16.19
C VAL A 42 -24.08 -42.90 16.27
N ASP A 43 -24.47 -42.26 17.37
CA ASP A 43 -25.82 -41.74 17.55
C ASP A 43 -26.00 -40.36 16.88
N GLY A 44 -27.17 -40.10 16.29
CA GLY A 44 -27.52 -38.76 15.77
C GLY A 44 -27.27 -38.52 14.26
N LEU A 45 -26.63 -39.47 13.58
CA LEU A 45 -26.44 -39.48 12.12
C LEU A 45 -27.21 -40.65 11.48
N GLU A 46 -27.74 -40.45 10.27
CA GLU A 46 -28.53 -41.47 9.57
C GLU A 46 -27.65 -42.30 8.62
N ALA A 47 -28.00 -43.58 8.42
CA ALA A 47 -27.36 -44.43 7.42
C ALA A 47 -27.81 -44.07 5.99
N ALA A 48 -26.88 -44.10 5.04
CA ALA A 48 -27.20 -43.85 3.63
C ALA A 48 -28.10 -44.97 3.06
N ALA A 49 -29.16 -44.59 2.35
CA ALA A 49 -30.16 -45.53 1.85
C ALA A 49 -29.58 -46.60 0.90
N ASP A 50 -28.56 -46.22 0.12
CA ASP A 50 -27.90 -47.08 -0.86
C ASP A 50 -26.59 -47.70 -0.35
N ALA A 51 -26.15 -47.36 0.86
CA ALA A 51 -24.93 -47.88 1.51
C ALA A 51 -25.10 -47.87 3.05
N PRO A 52 -25.76 -48.89 3.64
CA PRO A 52 -26.14 -48.88 5.07
C PRO A 52 -24.94 -48.91 6.03
N ASP A 53 -23.75 -49.27 5.55
CA ASP A 53 -22.50 -49.25 6.30
C ASP A 53 -21.81 -47.87 6.25
N ARG A 54 -22.45 -46.84 5.67
CA ARG A 54 -21.94 -45.46 5.54
C ARG A 54 -22.99 -44.43 5.96
N PHE A 55 -22.56 -43.22 6.27
CA PHE A 55 -23.43 -42.14 6.73
C PHE A 55 -24.10 -41.42 5.55
N ALA A 56 -25.36 -41.04 5.72
CA ALA A 56 -26.08 -40.18 4.78
C ALA A 56 -25.65 -38.72 5.00
N CYS A 57 -25.15 -38.07 3.95
CA CYS A 57 -24.87 -36.64 3.97
C CYS A 57 -26.16 -35.85 4.28
N PRO A 58 -26.18 -34.98 5.31
CA PRO A 58 -27.37 -34.21 5.68
C PRO A 58 -27.94 -33.33 4.57
N ALA A 59 -27.09 -32.80 3.68
CA ALA A 59 -27.50 -31.91 2.59
C ALA A 59 -28.02 -32.67 1.34
N SER A 60 -27.45 -33.84 1.02
CA SER A 60 -27.69 -34.54 -0.26
C SER A 60 -28.23 -35.97 -0.14
N GLY A 61 -28.06 -36.62 1.01
CA GLY A 61 -28.34 -38.05 1.23
C GLY A 61 -27.27 -39.01 0.67
N GLU A 62 -26.16 -38.49 0.11
CA GLU A 62 -25.07 -39.31 -0.42
C GLU A 62 -24.27 -40.04 0.66
N ALA A 63 -23.69 -41.18 0.30
CA ALA A 63 -22.94 -42.02 1.24
C ALA A 63 -21.52 -41.48 1.50
N VAL A 64 -21.28 -40.96 2.69
CA VAL A 64 -20.02 -40.35 3.15
C VAL A 64 -19.48 -41.05 4.41
N ASP A 65 -18.25 -40.74 4.82
CA ASP A 65 -17.70 -41.14 6.12
C ASP A 65 -18.25 -40.26 7.27
N VAL A 66 -17.95 -40.65 8.52
CA VAL A 66 -18.48 -39.97 9.72
C VAL A 66 -18.06 -38.50 9.80
N VAL A 67 -16.84 -38.16 9.40
CA VAL A 67 -16.27 -36.80 9.52
C VAL A 67 -16.94 -35.86 8.53
N ARG A 68 -17.15 -36.32 7.28
CA ARG A 68 -17.85 -35.55 6.26
C ARG A 68 -19.36 -35.41 6.56
N ALA A 69 -19.98 -36.42 7.17
CA ALA A 69 -21.37 -36.30 7.63
C ALA A 69 -21.52 -35.24 8.73
N VAL A 70 -20.56 -35.18 9.68
CA VAL A 70 -20.51 -34.16 10.74
C VAL A 70 -20.18 -32.79 10.16
N GLY A 71 -19.19 -32.67 9.26
CA GLY A 71 -18.81 -31.39 8.65
C GLY A 71 -19.97 -30.69 7.94
N VAL A 72 -20.80 -31.44 7.20
CA VAL A 72 -22.01 -30.89 6.56
C VAL A 72 -23.11 -30.58 7.59
N ARG A 73 -23.18 -31.35 8.68
CA ARG A 73 -24.21 -31.18 9.72
C ARG A 73 -23.98 -29.95 10.59
N GLU A 74 -22.72 -29.68 10.93
CA GLU A 74 -22.28 -28.56 11.75
C GLU A 74 -21.98 -27.31 10.93
N GLU A 75 -22.42 -27.29 9.65
CA GLU A 75 -22.27 -26.13 8.75
C GLU A 75 -20.79 -25.71 8.54
N LEU A 76 -19.84 -26.67 8.66
CA LEU A 76 -18.42 -26.45 8.35
C LEU A 76 -18.13 -26.51 6.84
N VAL A 77 -18.98 -27.22 6.09
CA VAL A 77 -19.02 -27.25 4.62
C VAL A 77 -20.48 -27.32 4.15
N ASP A 78 -20.79 -26.73 3.00
CA ASP A 78 -22.15 -26.62 2.45
C ASP A 78 -22.64 -27.93 1.79
N GLY A 79 -21.73 -28.85 1.43
CA GLY A 79 -22.10 -30.06 0.71
C GLY A 79 -21.05 -31.17 0.68
N PRO A 80 -21.42 -32.37 0.17
CA PRO A 80 -20.58 -33.56 0.20
C PRO A 80 -19.38 -33.49 -0.76
N ASP A 81 -19.40 -32.63 -1.77
CA ASP A 81 -18.33 -32.50 -2.78
C ASP A 81 -17.33 -31.37 -2.43
N GLU A 82 -17.61 -30.56 -1.41
CA GLU A 82 -16.72 -29.48 -0.98
C GLU A 82 -15.50 -30.06 -0.24
N PRO A 83 -14.28 -29.56 -0.51
CA PRO A 83 -13.09 -30.03 0.19
C PRO A 83 -13.17 -29.68 1.68
N LEU A 84 -12.79 -30.62 2.54
CA LEU A 84 -12.78 -30.40 4.00
C LEU A 84 -11.47 -29.76 4.48
N ASP A 85 -10.40 -29.76 3.67
CA ASP A 85 -9.08 -29.15 3.89
C ASP A 85 -8.81 -28.65 5.33
N ASP A 86 -8.85 -27.33 5.54
CA ASP A 86 -8.52 -26.67 6.82
C ASP A 86 -9.53 -26.96 7.95
N VAL A 87 -10.74 -27.41 7.63
CA VAL A 87 -11.81 -27.72 8.61
C VAL A 87 -11.87 -29.20 8.97
N TYR A 88 -11.08 -30.06 8.31
CA TYR A 88 -11.05 -31.50 8.57
C TYR A 88 -10.69 -31.86 10.02
N PRO A 89 -9.65 -31.27 10.65
CA PRO A 89 -9.33 -31.55 12.05
C PRO A 89 -10.47 -31.17 13.00
N GLN A 90 -11.15 -30.04 12.74
CA GLN A 90 -12.29 -29.58 13.52
C GLN A 90 -13.49 -30.53 13.39
N ALA A 91 -13.86 -30.92 12.17
CA ALA A 91 -14.93 -31.88 11.92
C ALA A 91 -14.63 -33.26 12.53
N TYR A 92 -13.35 -33.67 12.52
CA TYR A 92 -12.89 -34.93 13.11
C TYR A 92 -12.98 -34.91 14.64
N ALA A 93 -12.57 -33.82 15.28
CA ALA A 93 -12.69 -33.63 16.72
C ALA A 93 -14.16 -33.66 17.15
N ILE A 94 -15.05 -32.94 16.46
CA ILE A 94 -16.49 -32.95 16.75
C ILE A 94 -17.08 -34.36 16.57
N ALA A 95 -16.71 -35.07 15.50
CA ALA A 95 -17.18 -36.44 15.29
C ALA A 95 -16.80 -37.37 16.45
N ARG A 96 -15.60 -37.20 17.01
CA ARG A 96 -15.12 -37.99 18.14
C ARG A 96 -15.74 -37.56 19.47
N GLU A 97 -15.82 -36.26 19.73
CA GLU A 97 -16.10 -35.71 21.07
C GLU A 97 -17.58 -35.43 21.30
N GLU A 98 -18.30 -34.94 20.28
CA GLU A 98 -19.73 -34.64 20.39
C GLU A 98 -20.61 -35.79 19.89
N TYR A 99 -20.14 -36.54 18.89
CA TYR A 99 -20.86 -37.67 18.31
C TYR A 99 -20.38 -39.04 18.84
N ASP A 100 -19.45 -39.06 19.81
CA ASP A 100 -18.88 -40.27 20.43
C ASP A 100 -18.35 -41.31 19.42
N ALA A 101 -17.91 -40.87 18.23
CA ALA A 101 -17.40 -41.80 17.22
C ALA A 101 -16.12 -42.50 17.72
N PRO A 102 -15.96 -43.83 17.48
CA PRO A 102 -14.82 -44.61 17.95
C PRO A 102 -13.55 -44.32 17.13
N LEU A 103 -13.09 -43.07 17.21
CA LEU A 103 -11.95 -42.51 16.52
C LEU A 103 -10.78 -42.29 17.49
N PRO A 104 -9.52 -42.54 17.06
CA PRO A 104 -8.35 -42.11 17.81
C PRO A 104 -8.32 -40.58 17.89
N ALA A 105 -7.67 -40.02 18.91
CA ALA A 105 -7.37 -38.59 18.92
C ALA A 105 -6.50 -38.25 17.70
N TYR A 106 -6.92 -37.28 16.90
CA TYR A 106 -6.14 -36.82 15.76
C TYR A 106 -5.53 -35.48 16.12
N TYR A 107 -4.21 -35.45 16.26
CA TYR A 107 -3.46 -34.23 16.50
C TYR A 107 -2.88 -33.77 15.17
N THR A 108 -3.08 -32.50 14.82
CA THR A 108 -2.25 -31.93 13.75
C THR A 108 -0.81 -31.86 14.25
N THR A 109 0.16 -31.76 13.33
CA THR A 109 1.56 -31.51 13.71
C THR A 109 1.69 -30.26 14.59
N SER A 110 0.83 -29.25 14.36
CA SER A 110 0.73 -28.05 15.18
C SER A 110 0.24 -28.33 16.60
N ASP A 111 -0.77 -29.20 16.76
CA ASP A 111 -1.32 -29.55 18.09
C ASP A 111 -0.31 -30.37 18.89
N ALA A 112 0.40 -31.29 18.25
CA ALA A 112 1.46 -32.06 18.89
C ALA A 112 2.62 -31.16 19.37
N ILE A 113 2.99 -30.15 18.58
CA ILE A 113 4.05 -29.19 18.95
C ILE A 113 3.61 -28.30 20.11
N ALA A 114 2.36 -27.85 20.08
CA ALA A 114 1.82 -26.93 21.07
C ALA A 114 1.50 -27.61 22.41
N GLU A 115 1.25 -28.92 22.41
CA GLU A 115 0.90 -29.72 23.58
C GLU A 115 1.88 -30.90 23.74
N PHE A 116 2.85 -30.78 24.64
CA PHE A 116 3.78 -31.89 24.90
C PHE A 116 3.10 -33.16 25.38
N ASP A 117 1.91 -33.09 25.98
CA ASP A 117 1.12 -34.29 26.32
C ASP A 117 0.71 -35.06 25.05
N ALA A 118 0.44 -34.37 23.92
CA ALA A 118 0.21 -35.00 22.63
C ALA A 118 1.50 -35.61 22.04
N VAL A 119 2.68 -35.00 22.25
CA VAL A 119 3.98 -35.62 21.94
C VAL A 119 4.19 -36.90 22.76
N LEU A 120 3.85 -36.90 24.04
CA LEU A 120 3.95 -38.10 24.90
C LEU A 120 3.00 -39.21 24.45
N ASP A 121 1.78 -38.88 24.05
CA ASP A 121 0.80 -39.85 23.55
C ASP A 121 1.25 -40.49 22.23
N VAL A 122 1.83 -39.71 21.31
CA VAL A 122 2.39 -40.22 20.05
C VAL A 122 3.64 -41.08 20.30
N ILE A 123 4.53 -40.66 21.22
CA ILE A 123 5.68 -41.48 21.65
C ILE A 123 5.21 -42.81 22.25
N GLY A 124 4.13 -42.79 23.04
CA GLY A 124 3.57 -43.98 23.70
C GLY A 124 3.03 -45.04 22.74
N GLU A 125 2.60 -44.63 21.54
CA GLU A 125 2.07 -45.51 20.50
C GLU A 125 3.10 -45.87 19.42
N THR A 126 4.27 -45.23 19.41
CA THR A 126 5.37 -45.55 18.49
C THR A 126 6.10 -46.80 19.00
N THR A 127 6.29 -47.77 18.12
CA THR A 127 6.84 -49.09 18.44
C THR A 127 8.15 -49.36 17.70
N TYR A 128 8.83 -50.45 18.04
CA TYR A 128 10.04 -50.87 17.32
C TYR A 128 9.84 -50.98 15.80
N TRP A 129 8.64 -51.35 15.35
CA TRP A 129 8.33 -51.55 13.93
C TRP A 129 8.23 -50.24 13.15
N ASP A 130 8.09 -49.12 13.83
CA ASP A 130 8.06 -47.79 13.24
C ASP A 130 9.49 -47.22 13.03
N LEU A 131 10.52 -47.93 13.49
CA LEU A 131 11.93 -47.56 13.31
C LEU A 131 12.51 -48.20 12.04
N ASP A 132 13.37 -47.45 11.34
CA ASP A 132 14.21 -47.98 10.29
C ASP A 132 15.31 -48.86 10.89
N THR A 133 15.11 -50.17 10.85
CA THR A 133 16.03 -51.13 11.47
C THR A 133 17.41 -51.17 10.80
N ASP A 134 17.54 -50.68 9.56
CA ASP A 134 18.81 -50.65 8.84
C ASP A 134 19.77 -49.56 9.36
N THR A 135 19.27 -48.59 10.13
CA THR A 135 20.07 -47.49 10.71
C THR A 135 20.54 -47.77 12.14
N LEU A 136 20.09 -48.85 12.77
CA LEU A 136 20.44 -49.22 14.14
C LEU A 136 21.92 -49.61 14.29
N ALA A 137 22.58 -49.08 15.32
CA ALA A 137 23.89 -49.53 15.77
C ALA A 137 23.80 -50.88 16.51
N THR A 138 22.65 -51.17 17.13
CA THR A 138 22.30 -52.43 17.78
C THR A 138 22.09 -53.54 16.74
N GLU A 139 22.79 -54.68 16.91
CA GLU A 139 22.78 -55.79 15.93
C GLU A 139 21.65 -56.79 16.23
N GLU A 140 20.84 -57.16 15.23
CA GLU A 140 19.91 -58.28 15.35
C GLU A 140 20.67 -59.62 15.36
N THR A 141 20.57 -60.37 16.45
CA THR A 141 21.29 -61.66 16.61
C THR A 141 20.42 -62.88 16.40
N ALA A 142 19.08 -62.74 16.50
CA ALA A 142 18.13 -63.80 16.15
C ALA A 142 16.74 -63.23 15.80
N SER A 143 16.02 -63.91 14.90
CA SER A 143 14.64 -63.61 14.53
C SER A 143 13.71 -64.82 14.60
N SER A 144 12.43 -64.54 14.87
CA SER A 144 11.31 -65.48 14.81
C SER A 144 11.56 -66.78 15.60
N ASP A 145 11.67 -67.93 14.92
CA ASP A 145 11.73 -69.25 15.55
C ASP A 145 13.04 -69.53 16.33
N GLU A 146 14.05 -68.66 16.18
CA GLU A 146 15.35 -68.78 16.87
C GLU A 146 15.38 -68.02 18.20
N VAL A 147 14.33 -67.24 18.50
CA VAL A 147 14.18 -66.46 19.73
C VAL A 147 13.38 -67.27 20.77
N GLY A 148 13.87 -67.32 22.02
CA GLY A 148 13.18 -68.03 23.10
C GLY A 148 12.02 -67.21 23.69
N GLY A 149 10.85 -67.84 23.87
CA GLY A 149 9.66 -67.20 24.44
C GLY A 149 8.71 -66.62 23.40
N ASP A 150 7.93 -65.61 23.78
CA ASP A 150 6.98 -64.90 22.89
C ASP A 150 7.63 -63.72 22.13
N ALA A 151 8.95 -63.54 22.27
CA ALA A 151 9.70 -62.52 21.54
C ALA A 151 9.96 -62.97 20.10
N VAL A 152 9.94 -62.01 19.17
CA VAL A 152 10.13 -62.25 17.72
C VAL A 152 11.48 -61.73 17.21
N ARG A 153 12.23 -60.98 18.02
CA ARG A 153 13.63 -60.59 17.80
C ARG A 153 14.44 -60.64 19.10
N ALA A 154 15.72 -60.98 18.96
CA ALA A 154 16.73 -60.74 19.98
C ALA A 154 17.86 -59.88 19.40
N LEU A 155 18.29 -58.88 20.18
CA LEU A 155 19.23 -57.84 19.77
C LEU A 155 20.44 -57.81 20.71
N ASN A 156 21.62 -57.55 20.13
CA ASN A 156 22.85 -57.23 20.84
C ASN A 156 22.99 -55.70 20.98
N PRO A 157 22.74 -55.12 22.17
CA PRO A 157 22.66 -53.67 22.35
C PRO A 157 24.00 -52.96 22.10
N ALA A 158 23.99 -51.84 21.36
CA ALA A 158 25.20 -51.07 21.06
C ALA A 158 25.84 -50.39 22.30
N TRP A 159 25.05 -50.11 23.34
CA TRP A 159 25.47 -49.35 24.51
C TRP A 159 26.15 -50.19 25.61
N ARG A 160 26.25 -51.52 25.46
CA ARG A 160 26.95 -52.38 26.45
C ARG A 160 27.47 -53.69 25.86
N GLU A 161 28.50 -54.27 26.48
CA GLU A 161 28.92 -55.64 26.18
C GLU A 161 27.94 -56.66 26.80
N SER A 162 27.17 -57.36 25.97
CA SER A 162 26.23 -58.41 26.38
C SER A 162 26.89 -59.79 26.34
N GLU A 163 26.90 -60.54 27.45
CA GLU A 163 27.46 -61.91 27.48
C GLU A 163 26.65 -62.90 26.63
N SER A 164 25.35 -62.65 26.44
CA SER A 164 24.46 -63.49 25.63
C SER A 164 24.35 -63.03 24.17
N GLU A 165 24.84 -61.83 23.84
CA GLU A 165 24.61 -61.14 22.56
C GLU A 165 23.10 -61.01 22.21
N ALA A 166 22.20 -61.23 23.16
CA ALA A 166 20.75 -61.35 22.96
C ALA A 166 19.96 -60.80 24.16
N SER A 167 20.46 -59.70 24.76
CA SER A 167 19.94 -59.16 26.02
C SER A 167 18.81 -58.14 25.85
N VAL A 168 18.46 -57.76 24.63
CA VAL A 168 17.28 -56.93 24.32
C VAL A 168 16.35 -57.73 23.42
N LEU A 169 15.08 -57.88 23.80
CA LEU A 169 14.07 -58.64 23.07
C LEU A 169 13.00 -57.71 22.51
N VAL A 170 12.53 -57.99 21.29
CA VAL A 170 11.36 -57.31 20.70
C VAL A 170 10.23 -58.30 20.53
N PHE A 171 9.03 -57.92 20.97
CA PHE A 171 7.82 -58.74 20.86
C PHE A 171 7.01 -58.41 19.60
N GLU A 172 6.07 -59.27 19.22
CA GLU A 172 5.18 -59.05 18.06
C GLU A 172 4.44 -57.71 18.17
N SER A 173 4.13 -57.26 19.39
CA SER A 173 3.55 -55.94 19.69
C SER A 173 4.47 -54.75 19.40
N GLY A 174 5.74 -54.98 19.04
CA GLY A 174 6.76 -53.93 18.86
C GLY A 174 7.31 -53.39 20.17
N THR A 175 6.98 -54.02 21.30
CA THR A 175 7.50 -53.69 22.63
C THR A 175 8.96 -54.11 22.74
N ILE A 176 9.83 -53.19 23.16
CA ILE A 176 11.26 -53.41 23.37
C ILE A 176 11.50 -53.70 24.85
N TRP A 177 12.11 -54.85 25.16
CA TRP A 177 12.40 -55.26 26.52
C TRP A 177 13.89 -55.52 26.72
N ASP A 178 14.48 -54.80 27.66
CA ASP A 178 15.83 -55.05 28.12
C ASP A 178 15.83 -56.09 29.26
N ALA A 179 16.34 -57.28 28.96
CA ALA A 179 16.39 -58.42 29.87
C ALA A 179 17.35 -58.21 31.05
N ASP A 180 18.47 -57.49 30.84
CA ASP A 180 19.48 -57.30 31.90
C ASP A 180 19.03 -56.26 32.92
N THR A 181 18.25 -55.26 32.50
CA THR A 181 17.70 -54.24 33.39
C THR A 181 16.26 -54.49 33.80
N GLU A 182 15.66 -55.57 33.30
CA GLU A 182 14.26 -56.01 33.49
C GLU A 182 13.25 -54.89 33.24
N ARG A 183 13.37 -54.22 32.08
CA ARG A 183 12.57 -53.02 31.74
C ARG A 183 12.08 -52.99 30.32
N VAL A 184 10.90 -52.41 30.13
CA VAL A 184 10.42 -52.00 28.81
C VAL A 184 11.04 -50.65 28.46
N LEU A 185 11.59 -50.54 27.26
CA LEU A 185 12.11 -49.30 26.69
C LEU A 185 11.09 -48.78 25.67
N ASP A 186 10.77 -47.49 25.75
CA ASP A 186 10.09 -46.79 24.65
C ASP A 186 11.08 -46.52 23.50
N VAL A 187 10.57 -46.18 22.32
CA VAL A 187 11.39 -45.98 21.12
C VAL A 187 12.37 -44.82 21.25
N VAL A 188 12.03 -43.75 21.98
CA VAL A 188 12.89 -42.58 22.14
C VAL A 188 14.05 -42.89 23.07
N ARG A 189 13.80 -43.61 24.16
CA ARG A 189 14.85 -44.09 25.08
C ARG A 189 15.70 -45.18 24.45
N PHE A 190 15.13 -46.05 23.61
CA PHE A 190 15.89 -47.02 22.84
C PHE A 190 16.83 -46.33 21.84
N ALA A 191 16.32 -45.38 21.05
CA ALA A 191 17.13 -44.57 20.14
C ALA A 191 18.19 -43.75 20.88
N ALA A 192 17.87 -43.21 22.06
CA ALA A 192 18.84 -42.49 22.89
C ALA A 192 20.02 -43.38 23.33
N LEU A 193 19.76 -44.65 23.64
CA LEU A 193 20.79 -45.63 23.99
C LEU A 193 21.59 -46.06 22.75
N ASP A 194 20.91 -46.30 21.63
CA ASP A 194 21.53 -46.73 20.37
C ASP A 194 22.44 -45.65 19.77
N ALA A 195 22.01 -44.39 19.83
CA ALA A 195 22.79 -43.22 19.42
C ALA A 195 23.88 -42.80 20.43
N GLY A 196 23.93 -43.40 21.62
CA GLY A 196 24.87 -43.05 22.68
C GLY A 196 24.62 -41.68 23.33
N ILE A 197 23.38 -41.20 23.30
CA ILE A 197 22.92 -39.96 23.97
C ILE A 197 22.80 -40.19 25.48
N ILE A 198 22.44 -41.40 25.90
CA ILE A 198 22.51 -41.88 27.29
C ILE A 198 23.29 -43.19 27.35
N ASP A 199 24.01 -43.43 28.44
CA ASP A 199 24.92 -44.59 28.57
C ASP A 199 24.21 -45.82 29.18
N ALA A 200 23.17 -45.61 29.98
CA ALA A 200 22.42 -46.68 30.64
C ALA A 200 20.90 -46.45 30.61
N PRO A 201 20.07 -47.52 30.54
CA PRO A 201 18.61 -47.41 30.51
C PRO A 201 17.97 -46.66 31.69
N ASN A 202 18.70 -46.53 32.80
CA ASN A 202 18.26 -45.84 34.02
C ASN A 202 18.74 -44.38 34.11
N ASP A 203 19.44 -43.89 33.11
CA ASP A 203 19.86 -42.49 33.07
C ASP A 203 18.64 -41.58 32.85
N GLU A 204 18.77 -40.34 33.33
CA GLU A 204 17.74 -39.33 33.21
C GLU A 204 17.73 -38.80 31.78
N LEU A 205 16.58 -38.90 31.11
CA LEU A 205 16.38 -38.39 29.75
C LEU A 205 15.52 -37.13 29.86
N ALA A 206 16.15 -35.98 30.08
CA ALA A 206 15.49 -34.69 30.29
C ALA A 206 16.30 -33.55 29.68
N GLY A 207 15.64 -32.42 29.40
CA GLY A 207 16.29 -31.26 28.77
C GLY A 207 16.85 -31.60 27.39
N GLY A 208 18.03 -31.05 27.04
CA GLY A 208 18.67 -31.26 25.74
C GLY A 208 18.85 -32.74 25.36
N ALA A 209 19.15 -33.63 26.32
CA ALA A 209 19.29 -35.06 26.03
C ALA A 209 17.98 -35.72 25.55
N PHE A 210 16.82 -35.25 26.02
CA PHE A 210 15.52 -35.72 25.50
C PHE A 210 15.25 -35.16 24.11
N THR A 211 15.54 -33.89 23.87
CA THR A 211 15.41 -33.24 22.56
C THR A 211 16.27 -33.92 21.50
N ASP A 212 17.53 -34.19 21.82
CA ASP A 212 18.47 -34.86 20.91
C ASP A 212 18.00 -36.29 20.61
N ALA A 213 17.52 -37.01 21.62
CA ALA A 213 16.96 -38.35 21.43
C ALA A 213 15.70 -38.34 20.58
N TYR A 214 14.80 -37.39 20.81
CA TYR A 214 13.57 -37.23 20.05
C TYR A 214 13.85 -36.90 18.57
N ARG A 215 14.81 -35.99 18.32
CA ARG A 215 15.28 -35.64 16.97
C ARG A 215 15.91 -36.84 16.27
N ALA A 216 16.82 -37.56 16.94
CA ALA A 216 17.44 -38.76 16.40
C ALA A 216 16.39 -39.83 16.04
N THR A 217 15.42 -40.07 16.93
CA THR A 217 14.34 -41.05 16.70
C THR A 217 13.55 -40.74 15.42
N ARG A 218 13.26 -39.46 15.17
CA ARG A 218 12.55 -38.99 13.98
C ARG A 218 13.41 -39.02 12.71
N GLU A 219 14.59 -38.40 12.76
CA GLU A 219 15.38 -38.07 11.57
C GLU A 219 16.37 -39.16 11.18
N GLU A 220 16.96 -39.84 12.16
CA GLU A 220 17.99 -40.87 11.96
C GLU A 220 17.38 -42.28 11.94
N TYR A 221 16.40 -42.53 12.81
CA TYR A 221 15.73 -43.84 12.92
C TYR A 221 14.36 -43.89 12.25
N GLY A 222 13.96 -42.84 11.53
CA GLY A 222 12.80 -42.85 10.62
C GLY A 222 11.42 -42.96 11.28
N ALA A 223 11.33 -42.78 12.61
CA ALA A 223 10.06 -42.86 13.31
C ALA A 223 9.08 -41.77 12.84
N PRO A 224 7.77 -42.07 12.73
CA PRO A 224 6.73 -41.11 12.35
C PRO A 224 6.38 -40.16 13.51
N LEU A 225 7.38 -39.58 14.16
CA LEU A 225 7.23 -38.61 15.24
C LEU A 225 7.08 -37.19 14.66
N PRO A 226 6.21 -36.34 15.23
CA PRO A 226 6.09 -34.95 14.82
C PRO A 226 7.39 -34.16 15.08
N ARG A 227 7.56 -33.01 14.43
CA ARG A 227 8.70 -32.13 14.75
C ARG A 227 8.47 -31.53 16.14
N TRP A 228 9.46 -31.51 17.04
CA TRP A 228 9.38 -30.83 18.33
C TRP A 228 10.81 -30.52 18.83
N ASP A 229 11.12 -29.24 19.06
CA ASP A 229 12.44 -28.75 19.51
C ASP A 229 12.24 -27.65 20.58
N PRO A 230 12.52 -27.89 21.87
CA PRO A 230 12.44 -26.89 22.94
C PRO A 230 13.79 -26.16 23.20
N ALA A 231 13.70 -24.93 23.71
CA ALA A 231 14.83 -24.03 23.95
C ALA A 231 15.91 -24.57 24.90
N GLU A 232 17.18 -24.50 24.50
CA GLU A 232 18.32 -24.94 25.32
C GLU A 232 18.61 -24.02 26.54
N ASP A 233 18.23 -22.73 26.48
CA ASP A 233 18.74 -21.71 27.42
C ASP A 233 17.67 -20.97 28.26
N GLY A 234 16.40 -21.40 28.23
CA GLY A 234 15.33 -20.78 29.03
C GLY A 234 14.97 -19.32 28.65
N ALA A 235 15.58 -18.78 27.59
CA ALA A 235 15.08 -17.63 26.84
C ALA A 235 13.88 -18.06 25.98
N ARG A 236 13.01 -17.11 25.62
CA ARG A 236 11.88 -17.37 24.70
C ARG A 236 12.47 -17.85 23.37
N GLU A 237 12.17 -19.08 22.97
CA GLU A 237 12.54 -19.54 21.64
C GLU A 237 11.34 -19.36 20.72
N LEU A 238 11.60 -18.62 19.64
CA LEU A 238 10.66 -18.36 18.56
C LEU A 238 10.99 -19.37 17.48
N THR A 239 10.14 -20.37 17.29
CA THR A 239 10.37 -21.46 16.32
C THR A 239 9.48 -21.24 15.10
N PRO A 240 10.04 -20.87 13.94
CA PRO A 240 9.30 -20.83 12.70
C PRO A 240 8.96 -22.25 12.22
N GLN A 241 7.73 -22.43 11.76
CA GLN A 241 7.21 -23.63 11.12
C GLN A 241 6.98 -23.30 9.65
N LEU A 242 7.77 -23.91 8.78
CA LEU A 242 7.68 -23.79 7.32
C LEU A 242 7.27 -25.14 6.72
N PRO A 243 6.41 -25.17 5.69
CA PRO A 243 6.14 -26.41 4.97
C PRO A 243 7.41 -27.04 4.37
N PRO A 244 7.44 -28.37 4.14
CA PRO A 244 8.63 -29.02 3.58
C PRO A 244 8.97 -28.48 2.18
N ALA A 245 10.24 -28.14 1.97
CA ALA A 245 10.69 -27.53 0.73
C ALA A 245 10.44 -28.41 -0.52
N LYS A 246 10.48 -29.75 -0.35
CA LYS A 246 10.20 -30.70 -1.44
C LYS A 246 8.78 -30.61 -1.99
N GLU A 247 7.80 -30.27 -1.15
CA GLU A 247 6.39 -30.15 -1.54
C GLU A 247 6.11 -28.82 -2.25
N LEU A 248 6.92 -27.80 -1.97
CA LEU A 248 6.77 -26.45 -2.52
C LEU A 248 7.67 -26.15 -3.72
N LEU A 249 8.90 -26.66 -3.74
CA LEU A 249 9.95 -26.28 -4.71
C LEU A 249 10.35 -27.43 -5.67
N ASP A 250 10.37 -28.70 -5.21
CA ASP A 250 10.97 -29.81 -5.99
C ASP A 250 9.98 -30.68 -6.80
N ALA A 251 8.66 -30.67 -6.52
CA ALA A 251 7.77 -31.80 -6.89
C ALA A 251 6.61 -31.52 -7.85
N ARG A 252 6.48 -30.35 -8.49
CA ARG A 252 5.38 -30.06 -9.43
C ARG A 252 5.81 -30.11 -10.90
N ASP A 253 5.00 -30.79 -11.72
CA ASP A 253 5.16 -30.95 -13.18
C ASP A 253 5.09 -29.63 -13.99
N VAL A 254 4.72 -28.50 -13.35
CA VAL A 254 4.42 -27.19 -13.99
C VAL A 254 5.28 -26.02 -13.49
N SER A 255 6.40 -26.29 -12.81
CA SER A 255 7.29 -25.27 -12.22
C SER A 255 7.91 -24.31 -13.26
N GLY A 256 8.01 -23.02 -12.90
CA GLY A 256 8.53 -21.94 -13.73
C GLY A 256 7.48 -21.18 -14.53
N VAL A 257 7.84 -19.96 -14.96
CA VAL A 257 6.93 -19.03 -15.69
C VAL A 257 6.44 -19.65 -17.00
N ASP A 258 5.13 -19.54 -17.26
CA ASP A 258 4.51 -19.91 -18.53
C ASP A 258 4.51 -18.72 -19.49
N THR A 259 5.47 -18.70 -20.41
CA THR A 259 5.65 -17.60 -21.36
C THR A 259 4.50 -17.48 -22.36
N ASP A 260 3.84 -18.59 -22.72
CA ASP A 260 2.75 -18.57 -23.70
C ASP A 260 1.51 -17.94 -23.09
N ALA A 261 1.15 -18.34 -21.86
CA ALA A 261 0.05 -17.72 -21.11
C ALA A 261 0.31 -16.23 -20.82
N LEU A 262 1.55 -15.87 -20.48
CA LEU A 262 1.93 -14.49 -20.25
C LEU A 262 1.84 -13.63 -21.52
N ASP A 263 2.19 -14.19 -22.69
CA ASP A 263 2.07 -13.50 -23.98
C ASP A 263 0.61 -13.32 -24.42
N GLU A 264 -0.28 -14.27 -24.08
CA GLU A 264 -1.74 -14.13 -24.27
C GLU A 264 -2.30 -13.00 -23.38
N ALA A 265 -1.99 -13.01 -22.08
CA ALA A 265 -2.39 -11.95 -21.15
C ALA A 265 -1.85 -10.57 -21.57
N ARG A 266 -0.62 -10.49 -22.09
CA ARG A 266 -0.05 -9.25 -22.66
C ARG A 266 -0.85 -8.72 -23.84
N ALA A 267 -1.37 -9.61 -24.70
CA ALA A 267 -2.19 -9.22 -25.84
C ALA A 267 -3.57 -8.72 -25.39
N GLU A 268 -4.17 -9.36 -24.38
CA GLU A 268 -5.45 -8.94 -23.81
C GLU A 268 -5.36 -7.61 -23.08
N VAL A 269 -4.33 -7.39 -22.24
CA VAL A 269 -4.09 -6.08 -21.60
C VAL A 269 -3.84 -4.98 -22.64
N GLU A 270 -3.15 -5.30 -23.75
CA GLU A 270 -2.96 -4.34 -24.84
C GLU A 270 -4.28 -3.96 -25.51
N GLU A 271 -5.22 -4.89 -25.70
CA GLU A 271 -6.58 -4.60 -26.18
C GLU A 271 -7.35 -3.76 -25.17
N LEU A 272 -7.33 -4.14 -23.89
CA LEU A 272 -8.05 -3.44 -22.83
C LEU A 272 -7.61 -1.97 -22.71
N ILE A 273 -6.29 -1.70 -22.74
CA ILE A 273 -5.77 -0.33 -22.75
C ILE A 273 -6.22 0.43 -24.01
N ARG A 274 -6.34 -0.23 -25.15
CA ARG A 274 -6.81 0.40 -26.39
C ARG A 274 -8.28 0.78 -26.33
N GLU A 275 -9.11 -0.08 -25.76
CA GLU A 275 -10.54 0.18 -25.52
C GLU A 275 -10.71 1.33 -24.51
N ALA A 276 -10.02 1.26 -23.36
CA ALA A 276 -10.03 2.32 -22.34
C ALA A 276 -9.55 3.68 -22.88
N ALA A 277 -8.56 3.68 -23.79
CA ALA A 277 -8.10 4.91 -24.45
C ALA A 277 -9.11 5.51 -25.46
N THR A 278 -10.25 4.86 -25.69
CA THR A 278 -11.35 5.35 -26.52
C THR A 278 -12.59 5.73 -25.71
N ASP A 279 -12.75 5.24 -24.48
CA ASP A 279 -13.89 5.55 -23.63
C ASP A 279 -13.76 6.96 -23.03
N ASP A 280 -14.61 7.87 -23.48
CA ASP A 280 -14.71 9.24 -22.99
C ASP A 280 -15.92 9.44 -22.07
N GLY A 281 -16.54 8.37 -21.56
CA GLY A 281 -17.69 8.42 -20.63
C GLY A 281 -17.29 8.66 -19.18
N SER A 282 -16.40 7.82 -18.64
CA SER A 282 -15.82 7.92 -17.29
C SER A 282 -14.33 7.53 -17.34
N PRO A 283 -13.51 7.85 -16.32
CA PRO A 283 -12.17 7.29 -16.22
C PRO A 283 -12.22 5.77 -16.05
N THR A 284 -11.26 5.07 -16.65
CA THR A 284 -11.15 3.61 -16.57
C THR A 284 -9.86 3.24 -15.85
N ILE A 285 -9.96 2.47 -14.77
CA ILE A 285 -8.82 1.93 -14.02
C ILE A 285 -8.56 0.51 -14.51
N VAL A 286 -7.46 0.32 -15.21
CA VAL A 286 -7.03 -1.01 -15.67
C VAL A 286 -6.19 -1.65 -14.59
N THR A 287 -6.70 -2.71 -13.97
CA THR A 287 -6.05 -3.43 -12.86
C THR A 287 -5.04 -4.48 -13.30
N ALA A 288 -4.38 -4.26 -14.43
CA ALA A 288 -3.42 -5.20 -14.99
C ALA A 288 -2.23 -5.50 -14.04
N LEU A 289 -1.95 -6.80 -13.89
CA LEU A 289 -0.85 -7.34 -13.08
C LEU A 289 0.54 -6.92 -13.62
N PRO A 290 1.60 -7.01 -12.82
CA PRO A 290 2.96 -6.84 -13.32
C PRO A 290 3.29 -7.86 -14.42
N ALA A 291 4.33 -7.58 -15.23
CA ALA A 291 4.76 -8.40 -16.38
C ALA A 291 3.76 -8.56 -17.55
N THR A 292 2.48 -8.25 -17.37
CA THR A 292 1.42 -8.24 -18.42
C THR A 292 1.56 -7.09 -19.44
N GLY A 293 2.61 -6.28 -19.34
CA GLY A 293 2.98 -5.35 -20.41
C GLY A 293 2.27 -4.00 -20.43
N LYS A 294 1.69 -3.52 -19.32
CA LYS A 294 1.00 -2.21 -19.19
C LYS A 294 1.63 -1.05 -19.97
N THR A 295 2.84 -0.63 -19.59
CA THR A 295 3.56 0.47 -20.28
C THR A 295 3.81 0.15 -21.76
N THR A 296 4.08 -1.11 -22.08
CA THR A 296 4.31 -1.54 -23.47
C THR A 296 3.01 -1.43 -24.28
N GLY A 297 1.88 -1.83 -23.72
CA GLY A 297 0.55 -1.69 -24.30
C GLY A 297 0.19 -0.23 -24.53
N THR A 298 0.43 0.64 -23.55
CA THR A 298 0.27 2.10 -23.70
C THR A 298 1.11 2.65 -24.85
N VAL A 299 2.40 2.33 -24.91
CA VAL A 299 3.31 2.80 -25.98
C VAL A 299 2.86 2.30 -27.35
N LYS A 300 2.47 1.02 -27.47
CA LYS A 300 1.97 0.47 -28.75
C LYS A 300 0.65 1.10 -29.18
N THR A 301 -0.25 1.39 -28.24
CA THR A 301 -1.51 2.08 -28.51
C THR A 301 -1.27 3.50 -29.03
N ALA A 302 -0.24 4.20 -28.49
CA ALA A 302 0.12 5.56 -28.89
C ALA A 302 0.36 5.71 -30.40
N ARG A 303 0.89 4.66 -31.04
CA ARG A 303 1.17 4.61 -32.48
C ARG A 303 -0.06 4.83 -33.38
N ASN A 304 -1.23 4.37 -32.92
CA ASN A 304 -2.47 4.47 -33.69
C ASN A 304 -3.38 5.59 -33.18
N ARG A 305 -3.17 6.02 -31.93
CA ARG A 305 -3.99 7.02 -31.25
C ARG A 305 -3.09 7.79 -30.29
N PRO A 306 -2.92 9.11 -30.46
CA PRO A 306 -2.01 9.87 -29.61
C PRO A 306 -2.37 9.78 -28.12
N LEU A 307 -1.35 9.61 -27.27
CA LEU A 307 -1.50 9.43 -25.82
C LEU A 307 -0.55 10.32 -25.02
N SER A 308 -0.92 10.59 -23.77
CA SER A 308 -0.02 11.13 -22.76
C SER A 308 0.16 10.10 -21.65
N TYR A 309 1.38 9.62 -21.43
CA TYR A 309 1.74 8.73 -20.34
C TYR A 309 2.38 9.54 -19.21
N LEU A 310 1.70 9.59 -18.06
CA LEU A 310 2.11 10.37 -16.90
C LEU A 310 2.44 9.43 -15.74
N ALA A 311 3.67 9.50 -15.27
CA ALA A 311 4.19 8.66 -14.20
C ALA A 311 4.89 9.50 -13.12
N PRO A 312 4.85 9.08 -11.85
CA PRO A 312 5.35 9.88 -10.73
C PRO A 312 6.89 9.95 -10.69
N ARG A 313 7.58 9.04 -11.37
CA ARG A 313 9.01 8.75 -11.18
C ARG A 313 9.80 8.83 -12.48
N LYS A 314 11.06 9.29 -12.43
CA LYS A 314 11.91 9.51 -13.62
C LYS A 314 12.25 8.19 -14.31
N GLU A 315 12.44 7.10 -13.57
CA GLU A 315 12.77 5.76 -14.09
C GLU A 315 11.64 5.20 -14.98
N LEU A 316 10.37 5.39 -14.56
CA LEU A 316 9.21 4.95 -15.34
C LEU A 316 9.07 5.75 -16.64
N GLN A 317 9.34 7.05 -16.57
CA GLN A 317 9.33 7.92 -17.74
C GLN A 317 10.45 7.54 -18.73
N ALA A 318 11.67 7.30 -18.25
CA ALA A 318 12.76 6.78 -19.07
C ALA A 318 12.40 5.44 -19.72
N GLN A 319 11.81 4.51 -18.95
CA GLN A 319 11.38 3.22 -19.48
C GLN A 319 10.32 3.35 -20.60
N ALA A 320 9.41 4.32 -20.49
CA ALA A 320 8.43 4.58 -21.54
C ALA A 320 9.08 5.12 -22.82
N LEU A 321 10.07 6.02 -22.69
CA LEU A 321 10.86 6.54 -23.83
C LEU A 321 11.66 5.42 -24.51
N ASP A 322 12.36 4.57 -23.74
CA ASP A 322 13.12 3.43 -24.28
C ASP A 322 12.21 2.45 -25.04
N LYS A 323 11.01 2.19 -24.49
CA LYS A 323 9.99 1.38 -25.16
C LYS A 323 9.48 2.06 -26.43
N ALA A 324 9.27 3.37 -26.42
CA ALA A 324 8.84 4.11 -27.60
C ALA A 324 9.86 4.01 -28.74
N GLU A 325 11.15 4.17 -28.44
CA GLU A 325 12.23 3.96 -29.41
C GLU A 325 12.21 2.53 -29.95
N ARG A 326 12.14 1.53 -29.07
CA ARG A 326 12.09 0.10 -29.43
C ARG A 326 10.94 -0.23 -30.38
N TRP A 327 9.77 0.39 -30.20
CA TRP A 327 8.56 0.12 -30.99
C TRP A 327 8.31 1.13 -32.11
N GLY A 328 9.19 2.13 -32.29
CA GLY A 328 9.10 3.14 -33.34
C GLY A 328 7.91 4.08 -33.19
N VAL A 329 7.64 4.53 -31.96
CA VAL A 329 6.61 5.51 -31.59
C VAL A 329 7.31 6.85 -31.36
N ASP A 330 6.82 7.94 -31.97
CA ASP A 330 7.40 9.27 -31.73
C ASP A 330 6.99 9.77 -30.33
N ALA A 331 7.93 9.71 -29.38
CA ALA A 331 7.72 10.08 -27.99
C ALA A 331 8.50 11.34 -27.61
N ARG A 332 7.85 12.22 -26.86
CA ARG A 332 8.45 13.46 -26.37
C ARG A 332 8.28 13.57 -24.87
N ILE A 333 9.37 13.91 -24.19
CA ILE A 333 9.34 14.23 -22.77
C ILE A 333 8.82 15.66 -22.58
N LEU A 334 7.91 15.83 -21.63
CA LEU A 334 7.29 17.11 -21.31
C LEU A 334 8.25 18.00 -20.50
N PRO A 335 8.23 19.31 -20.75
CA PRO A 335 9.13 20.25 -20.07
C PRO A 335 8.78 20.40 -18.59
N VAL A 336 9.80 20.63 -17.77
CA VAL A 336 9.66 20.96 -16.34
C VAL A 336 10.26 22.33 -16.06
N PHE A 337 9.89 22.97 -14.96
CA PHE A 337 10.33 24.35 -14.74
C PHE A 337 11.84 24.47 -14.55
N SER A 338 12.42 23.53 -13.80
CA SER A 338 13.82 23.48 -13.42
C SER A 338 14.12 22.04 -12.98
N ASP A 339 15.29 21.53 -13.34
CA ASP A 339 15.79 20.27 -12.80
C ASP A 339 16.52 20.50 -11.47
N GLU A 340 17.06 21.69 -11.27
CA GLU A 340 17.68 22.14 -10.03
C GLU A 340 16.65 22.39 -8.89
N ARG A 341 17.06 22.11 -7.65
CA ARG A 341 16.23 22.32 -6.45
C ARG A 341 16.90 23.27 -5.50
N VAL A 342 16.22 24.39 -5.19
CA VAL A 342 16.68 25.34 -4.17
C VAL A 342 16.56 24.72 -2.79
N ASP A 343 17.57 24.94 -1.94
CA ASP A 343 17.53 24.55 -0.53
C ASP A 343 16.26 25.08 0.15
N ASP A 344 15.53 24.19 0.83
CA ASP A 344 14.23 24.52 1.42
C ASP A 344 14.36 25.57 2.53
N GLY A 345 15.48 25.58 3.27
CA GLY A 345 15.77 26.61 4.28
C GLY A 345 15.93 28.01 3.67
N ILE A 346 16.69 28.11 2.56
CA ILE A 346 16.83 29.36 1.79
C ILE A 346 15.47 29.80 1.23
N LEU A 347 14.74 28.87 0.61
CA LEU A 347 13.44 29.15 -0.01
C LEU A 347 12.40 29.60 1.02
N ALA A 348 12.35 28.96 2.20
CA ALA A 348 11.48 29.32 3.30
C ALA A 348 11.82 30.72 3.85
N ALA A 349 13.10 31.03 4.07
CA ALA A 349 13.54 32.34 4.53
C ALA A 349 13.18 33.47 3.54
N ALA A 350 13.44 33.25 2.25
CA ALA A 350 13.08 34.18 1.18
C ALA A 350 11.56 34.39 1.09
N THR A 351 10.78 33.31 1.21
CA THR A 351 9.32 33.38 1.18
C THR A 351 8.76 34.14 2.38
N SER A 352 9.30 33.90 3.60
CA SER A 352 8.93 34.66 4.81
C SER A 352 9.23 36.14 4.64
N HIS A 353 10.42 36.46 4.09
CA HIS A 353 10.80 37.83 3.81
C HIS A 353 9.78 38.53 2.92
N VAL A 354 9.33 37.90 1.83
CA VAL A 354 8.29 38.45 0.93
C VAL A 354 6.95 38.60 1.65
N ARG A 355 6.47 37.57 2.35
CA ARG A 355 5.19 37.60 3.08
C ARG A 355 5.12 38.73 4.10
N GLU A 356 6.17 38.95 4.88
CA GLU A 356 6.19 39.91 6.00
C GLU A 356 6.18 41.38 5.60
N GLY A 357 6.41 41.73 4.34
CA GLY A 357 6.34 43.14 3.97
C GLY A 357 6.22 43.44 2.49
N GLY A 358 5.64 42.51 1.75
CA GLY A 358 5.07 42.76 0.44
C GLY A 358 5.71 41.97 -0.69
N LYS A 359 4.87 41.66 -1.69
CA LYS A 359 5.27 41.04 -2.95
C LYS A 359 6.09 41.97 -3.84
N ASP A 360 6.08 43.27 -3.61
CA ASP A 360 6.97 44.22 -4.27
C ASP A 360 8.45 43.89 -4.04
N ARG A 361 8.80 43.17 -2.97
CA ARG A 361 10.15 42.65 -2.74
C ARG A 361 10.66 41.68 -3.80
N LEU A 362 9.77 41.02 -4.55
CA LEU A 362 10.17 40.24 -5.72
C LEU A 362 10.83 41.12 -6.80
N ARG A 363 10.61 42.44 -6.78
CA ARG A 363 11.23 43.40 -7.70
C ARG A 363 12.64 43.81 -7.24
N ASP A 364 12.96 43.67 -5.95
CA ASP A 364 14.29 43.91 -5.36
C ASP A 364 15.03 42.59 -5.07
N ARG A 365 15.39 41.91 -6.16
CA ARG A 365 15.96 40.56 -6.16
C ARG A 365 17.23 40.44 -5.31
N TRP A 366 18.06 41.47 -5.25
CA TRP A 366 19.31 41.46 -4.47
C TRP A 366 19.06 41.54 -2.98
N SER A 367 18.08 42.36 -2.55
CA SER A 367 17.65 42.35 -1.15
C SER A 367 17.08 40.99 -0.77
N LEU A 368 16.35 40.31 -1.67
CA LEU A 368 15.83 38.98 -1.43
C LEU A 368 16.94 37.95 -1.20
N VAL A 369 17.96 37.90 -2.07
CA VAL A 369 19.13 37.01 -1.92
C VAL A 369 19.87 37.29 -0.61
N ALA A 370 20.13 38.56 -0.30
CA ALA A 370 20.85 38.94 0.91
C ALA A 370 20.12 38.47 2.19
N ASN A 371 18.80 38.61 2.25
CA ASN A 371 18.02 38.18 3.41
C ASN A 371 17.89 36.65 3.51
N ALA A 372 17.80 35.95 2.37
CA ALA A 372 17.70 34.49 2.34
C ALA A 372 19.01 33.82 2.78
N LEU A 373 20.14 34.44 2.46
CA LEU A 373 21.48 33.90 2.70
C LEU A 373 22.18 34.45 3.95
N ASP A 374 21.60 35.40 4.70
CA ASP A 374 22.25 36.10 5.84
C ASP A 374 22.56 35.21 7.08
N GLY A 375 22.33 33.88 6.98
CA GLY A 375 22.99 32.88 7.84
C GLY A 375 24.45 32.58 7.46
N ALA A 376 24.86 32.96 6.26
CA ALA A 376 26.18 32.74 5.68
C ALA A 376 27.09 33.96 5.97
N SER A 377 27.63 34.04 7.18
CA SER A 377 28.70 34.95 7.68
C SER A 377 29.05 36.21 6.84
N GLU A 378 28.84 37.38 7.46
CA GLU A 378 29.25 38.72 6.99
C GLU A 378 30.62 38.76 6.29
N GLY A 379 30.60 39.12 5.01
CA GLY A 379 31.75 39.68 4.28
C GLY A 379 31.79 39.24 2.83
N ASP A 380 31.56 40.17 1.90
CA ASP A 380 31.87 40.13 0.44
C ASP A 380 32.11 38.72 -0.13
N ARG A 381 31.14 37.81 0.02
CA ARG A 381 31.10 36.59 -0.76
C ARG A 381 30.25 36.93 -1.97
N ASP A 382 30.86 36.82 -3.15
CA ASP A 382 30.09 36.69 -4.38
C ASP A 382 29.20 35.45 -4.16
N VAL A 383 27.88 35.67 -4.08
CA VAL A 383 26.90 34.57 -3.98
C VAL A 383 26.90 33.88 -5.33
N ASP A 384 27.25 32.60 -5.36
CA ASP A 384 27.23 31.79 -6.58
C ASP A 384 25.90 31.03 -6.69
N VAL A 385 25.57 30.55 -7.89
CA VAL A 385 24.34 29.77 -8.13
C VAL A 385 24.35 28.46 -7.35
N GLU A 386 25.52 27.83 -7.23
CA GLU A 386 25.75 26.60 -6.46
C GLU A 386 25.42 26.78 -4.96
N ASP A 387 25.47 28.00 -4.41
CA ASP A 387 25.09 28.26 -3.01
C ASP A 387 23.57 28.17 -2.76
N LEU A 388 22.75 28.16 -3.83
CA LEU A 388 21.29 28.12 -3.72
C LEU A 388 20.72 26.71 -3.82
N PHE A 389 21.35 25.85 -4.63
CA PHE A 389 20.82 24.54 -4.97
C PHE A 389 21.38 23.45 -4.06
N THR A 390 20.60 22.40 -3.85
CA THR A 390 21.02 21.24 -3.05
C THR A 390 21.78 20.25 -3.92
N ASP A 391 22.94 19.78 -3.46
CA ASP A 391 23.73 18.70 -4.10
C ASP A 391 23.08 17.29 -4.00
N ASP A 392 21.79 17.19 -3.69
CA ASP A 392 21.06 15.95 -3.36
C ASP A 392 20.75 15.06 -4.59
N GLU A 393 21.51 15.18 -5.68
CA GLU A 393 21.55 14.13 -6.69
C GLU A 393 22.43 12.99 -6.15
N GLY A 394 21.82 12.01 -5.50
CA GLY A 394 22.51 10.73 -5.25
C GLY A 394 23.02 10.16 -6.58
N ASP A 395 24.21 9.55 -6.59
CA ASP A 395 24.93 9.03 -7.77
C ASP A 395 24.15 8.00 -8.65
N GLU A 396 22.88 7.72 -8.35
CA GLU A 396 22.00 6.73 -8.99
C GLU A 396 20.67 7.32 -9.53
N GLU A 397 20.46 8.64 -9.55
CA GLU A 397 19.21 9.24 -10.07
C GLU A 397 19.18 9.26 -11.61
N VAL A 398 18.06 8.83 -12.21
CA VAL A 398 17.88 8.85 -13.67
C VAL A 398 17.76 10.29 -14.17
N THR A 399 18.75 10.75 -14.95
CA THR A 399 18.68 12.02 -15.67
C THR A 399 17.81 11.89 -16.93
N LEU A 400 16.85 12.79 -17.09
CA LEU A 400 16.01 12.89 -18.30
C LEU A 400 16.37 14.16 -19.06
N ASP A 401 16.49 14.08 -20.37
CA ASP A 401 16.78 15.24 -21.25
C ASP A 401 15.51 16.09 -21.46
N ARG A 402 15.09 16.79 -20.40
CA ARG A 402 13.86 17.60 -20.37
C ARG A 402 14.17 19.04 -20.74
N PRO A 403 13.31 19.72 -21.51
CA PRO A 403 13.41 21.17 -21.64
C PRO A 403 13.08 21.86 -20.31
N THR A 404 13.98 22.74 -19.85
CA THR A 404 13.85 23.50 -18.61
C THR A 404 13.95 25.00 -18.84
N CYS A 405 13.73 25.82 -17.81
CA CYS A 405 13.85 27.28 -17.93
C CYS A 405 15.26 27.73 -17.51
N PRO A 406 16.07 28.32 -18.42
CA PRO A 406 17.41 28.82 -18.09
C PRO A 406 17.45 29.80 -16.91
N THR A 407 16.37 30.58 -16.72
CA THR A 407 16.26 31.49 -15.56
C THR A 407 16.09 30.73 -14.25
N ALA A 408 15.34 29.63 -14.26
CA ALA A 408 15.06 28.84 -13.07
C ALA A 408 16.24 27.93 -12.69
N ASP A 409 16.99 27.43 -13.67
CA ASP A 409 18.23 26.66 -13.46
C ASP A 409 19.45 27.54 -13.14
N GLY A 410 19.29 28.87 -13.21
CA GLY A 410 20.30 29.82 -12.73
C GLY A 410 21.30 30.33 -13.76
N ASP A 411 21.11 30.05 -15.06
CA ASP A 411 21.95 30.60 -16.15
C ASP A 411 21.98 32.13 -16.18
N HIS A 412 20.96 32.78 -15.61
CA HIS A 412 20.85 34.23 -15.49
C HIS A 412 21.19 34.77 -14.09
N GLY A 413 21.85 33.96 -13.26
CA GLY A 413 22.38 34.31 -11.95
C GLY A 413 21.44 34.00 -10.78
N PRO A 414 22.00 33.96 -9.54
CA PRO A 414 21.31 33.44 -8.35
C PRO A 414 20.09 34.26 -7.95
N ALA A 415 20.13 35.58 -8.16
CA ALA A 415 19.01 36.47 -7.83
C ALA A 415 17.76 36.19 -8.67
N TRP A 416 17.94 35.80 -9.94
CA TRP A 416 16.82 35.42 -10.80
C TRP A 416 16.35 34.00 -10.52
N ALA A 417 17.25 33.03 -10.31
CA ALA A 417 16.87 31.68 -9.89
C ALA A 417 16.02 31.71 -8.61
N LEU A 418 16.49 32.38 -7.56
CA LEU A 418 15.79 32.45 -6.29
C LEU A 418 14.41 33.10 -6.43
N VAL A 419 14.29 34.25 -7.12
CA VAL A 419 13.01 34.97 -7.16
C VAL A 419 11.91 34.21 -7.91
N VAL A 420 12.26 33.46 -8.95
CA VAL A 420 11.26 32.66 -9.69
C VAL A 420 10.84 31.42 -8.91
N HIS A 421 11.75 30.79 -8.16
CA HIS A 421 11.41 29.69 -7.25
C HIS A 421 10.58 30.18 -6.04
N VAL A 422 10.85 31.38 -5.52
CA VAL A 422 9.99 32.01 -4.51
C VAL A 422 8.59 32.29 -5.08
N ALA A 423 8.48 32.79 -6.31
CA ALA A 423 7.19 32.94 -6.96
C ALA A 423 6.45 31.58 -7.08
N ARG A 424 7.15 30.50 -7.43
CA ARG A 424 6.57 29.15 -7.46
C ARG A 424 6.08 28.71 -6.07
N ARG A 425 6.85 28.98 -5.01
CA ARG A 425 6.46 28.70 -3.61
C ARG A 425 5.26 29.54 -3.15
N LEU A 426 5.06 30.72 -3.73
CA LEU A 426 3.88 31.58 -3.53
C LEU A 426 2.66 31.18 -4.38
N GLY A 427 2.71 30.02 -5.05
CA GLY A 427 1.57 29.41 -5.74
C GLY A 427 1.47 29.70 -7.24
N TYR A 428 2.41 30.46 -7.81
CA TYR A 428 2.40 30.75 -9.25
C TYR A 428 2.93 29.55 -10.05
N THR A 429 2.17 29.13 -11.04
CA THR A 429 2.61 28.09 -11.97
C THR A 429 3.75 28.63 -12.85
N PRO A 430 4.62 27.74 -13.38
CA PRO A 430 5.68 28.15 -14.33
C PRO A 430 5.15 28.97 -15.51
N ARG A 431 3.97 28.62 -16.03
CA ARG A 431 3.30 29.39 -17.10
C ARG A 431 2.95 30.80 -16.63
N GLU A 432 2.40 30.96 -15.43
CA GLU A 432 2.07 32.29 -14.87
C GLU A 432 3.31 33.13 -14.59
N ILE A 433 4.41 32.51 -14.16
CA ILE A 433 5.69 33.19 -13.97
C ILE A 433 6.17 33.81 -15.29
N HIS A 434 6.06 33.09 -16.41
CA HIS A 434 6.43 33.61 -17.73
C HIS A 434 5.44 34.65 -18.25
N THR A 435 4.13 34.39 -18.18
CA THR A 435 3.11 35.29 -18.75
C THR A 435 2.87 36.54 -17.91
N GLN A 436 3.22 36.51 -16.61
CA GLN A 436 2.98 37.61 -15.67
C GLN A 436 4.27 38.17 -15.06
N ALA A 437 5.42 37.93 -15.70
CA ALA A 437 6.73 38.40 -15.26
C ALA A 437 6.75 39.91 -14.96
N GLN A 438 6.13 40.72 -15.84
CA GLN A 438 6.04 42.16 -15.66
C GLN A 438 5.28 42.57 -14.36
N GLY A 439 4.25 41.82 -13.98
CA GLY A 439 3.50 42.07 -12.74
C GLY A 439 4.30 41.67 -11.50
N LEU A 440 4.86 40.45 -11.54
CA LEU A 440 5.59 39.83 -10.43
C LEU A 440 6.94 40.52 -10.16
N PHE A 441 7.74 40.73 -11.20
CA PHE A 441 9.14 41.14 -11.09
C PHE A 441 9.39 42.56 -11.59
N GLY A 442 8.37 43.22 -12.17
CA GLY A 442 8.50 44.55 -12.76
C GLY A 442 9.30 44.60 -14.07
N ALA A 443 9.67 43.44 -14.60
CA ALA A 443 10.45 43.26 -15.82
C ALA A 443 10.12 41.89 -16.44
N GLU A 444 10.43 41.74 -17.72
CA GLU A 444 10.40 40.44 -18.40
C GLU A 444 11.46 39.48 -17.84
N LEU A 445 11.28 38.18 -18.07
CA LEU A 445 12.28 37.19 -17.70
C LEU A 445 13.49 37.27 -18.64
N PRO A 446 14.73 37.13 -18.14
CA PRO A 446 15.91 37.16 -18.99
C PRO A 446 15.92 36.09 -20.09
N CYS A 447 15.39 34.90 -19.81
CA CYS A 447 15.29 33.83 -20.81
C CYS A 447 14.31 34.12 -21.96
N ALA A 448 13.54 35.20 -21.88
CA ALA A 448 12.67 35.68 -22.95
C ALA A 448 13.29 36.83 -23.77
N ASP A 449 14.45 37.36 -23.34
CA ASP A 449 15.13 38.49 -24.01
C ASP A 449 16.01 37.99 -25.17
N GLY A 450 15.48 38.03 -26.39
CA GLY A 450 16.22 37.82 -27.64
C GLY A 450 16.40 36.37 -28.11
N GLU A 451 15.99 35.38 -27.31
CA GLU A 451 15.99 33.95 -27.64
C GLU A 451 14.71 33.27 -27.12
N THR A 452 14.30 32.13 -27.71
CA THR A 452 13.14 31.37 -27.24
C THR A 452 13.53 30.54 -26.01
N CYS A 453 12.94 30.84 -24.85
CA CYS A 453 13.10 30.05 -23.62
C CYS A 453 12.83 28.55 -23.88
N GLU A 454 13.76 27.67 -23.51
CA GLU A 454 13.68 26.23 -23.78
C GLU A 454 12.44 25.55 -23.18
N TYR A 455 12.07 25.92 -21.95
CA TYR A 455 10.81 25.49 -21.32
C TYR A 455 9.58 25.84 -22.17
N SER A 456 9.51 27.08 -22.69
CA SER A 456 8.39 27.52 -23.53
C SER A 456 8.42 26.82 -24.89
N ALA A 457 9.59 26.69 -25.50
CA ALA A 457 9.78 25.95 -26.75
C ALA A 457 9.37 24.48 -26.61
N GLY A 458 9.64 23.85 -25.46
CA GLY A 458 9.19 22.50 -25.16
C GLY A 458 7.66 22.35 -25.22
N TRP A 459 6.91 23.34 -24.72
CA TRP A 459 5.45 23.36 -24.82
C TRP A 459 4.93 23.65 -26.23
N GLU A 460 5.60 24.55 -26.97
CA GLU A 460 5.31 24.79 -28.39
C GLU A 460 5.48 23.50 -29.19
N HIS A 461 6.58 22.77 -28.95
CA HIS A 461 6.85 21.50 -29.61
C HIS A 461 5.86 20.39 -29.21
N ALA A 462 5.40 20.37 -27.96
CA ALA A 462 4.36 19.42 -27.51
C ALA A 462 2.98 19.69 -28.15
N SER A 463 2.76 20.89 -28.69
CA SER A 463 1.51 21.30 -29.36
C SER A 463 1.65 21.57 -30.85
N ASP A 464 2.79 21.16 -31.43
CA ASP A 464 3.08 21.37 -32.86
C ASP A 464 2.15 20.52 -33.74
N ALA A 465 1.36 21.20 -34.59
CA ALA A 465 0.45 20.56 -35.53
C ALA A 465 1.12 20.10 -36.83
N ASP A 466 2.31 20.62 -37.13
CA ASP A 466 3.14 20.23 -38.29
C ASP A 466 3.99 18.99 -38.00
N ASP A 467 4.31 18.79 -36.73
CA ASP A 467 5.09 17.65 -36.26
C ASP A 467 4.48 17.12 -34.94
N PRO A 468 3.33 16.42 -34.99
CA PRO A 468 2.64 15.96 -33.79
C PRO A 468 3.25 14.67 -33.24
N ALA A 469 3.54 14.65 -31.93
CA ALA A 469 4.01 13.45 -31.24
C ALA A 469 2.93 12.37 -31.11
N ASP A 470 3.31 11.10 -31.24
CA ASP A 470 2.43 9.97 -30.91
C ASP A 470 2.24 9.87 -29.38
N LEU A 471 3.32 10.02 -28.62
CA LEU A 471 3.34 9.87 -27.16
C LEU A 471 3.95 11.10 -26.47
N LEU A 472 3.26 11.63 -25.47
CA LEU A 472 3.84 12.60 -24.53
C LEU A 472 4.14 11.89 -23.21
N VAL A 473 5.32 12.11 -22.63
CA VAL A 473 5.76 11.49 -21.38
C VAL A 473 5.99 12.56 -20.34
N GLY A 474 5.49 12.39 -19.11
CA GLY A 474 5.77 13.35 -18.04
C GLY A 474 5.22 12.96 -16.67
N SER A 475 5.02 13.94 -15.80
CA SER A 475 4.50 13.74 -14.43
C SER A 475 3.01 14.08 -14.33
N TYR A 476 2.33 13.60 -13.27
CA TYR A 476 0.88 13.79 -13.09
C TYR A 476 0.41 15.24 -13.21
N VAL A 477 1.18 16.20 -12.68
CA VAL A 477 0.87 17.63 -12.73
C VAL A 477 0.69 18.16 -14.17
N HIS A 478 1.29 17.50 -15.17
CA HIS A 478 1.09 17.86 -16.57
C HIS A 478 -0.34 17.61 -17.07
N ALA A 479 -1.14 16.79 -16.37
CA ALA A 479 -2.55 16.57 -16.70
C ALA A 479 -3.39 17.86 -16.66
N HIS A 480 -2.94 18.89 -15.94
CA HIS A 480 -3.59 20.22 -15.93
C HIS A 480 -3.36 21.03 -17.22
N VAL A 481 -2.41 20.62 -18.06
CA VAL A 481 -2.03 21.39 -19.25
C VAL A 481 -2.87 20.94 -20.46
N PRO A 482 -3.60 21.86 -21.13
CA PRO A 482 -4.48 21.49 -22.24
C PRO A 482 -3.81 20.75 -23.40
N SER A 483 -2.55 21.05 -23.72
CA SER A 483 -1.81 20.37 -24.80
C SER A 483 -1.55 18.89 -24.51
N VAL A 484 -1.47 18.50 -23.24
CA VAL A 484 -1.31 17.11 -22.80
C VAL A 484 -2.60 16.31 -23.01
N ARG A 485 -3.74 16.99 -23.13
CA ARG A 485 -5.06 16.40 -23.38
C ARG A 485 -5.56 16.59 -24.81
N THR A 486 -4.73 17.20 -25.66
CA THR A 486 -5.11 17.57 -27.02
C THR A 486 -4.10 17.03 -28.03
N ALA A 487 -4.59 16.33 -29.04
CA ALA A 487 -3.84 16.01 -30.24
C ALA A 487 -4.04 17.13 -31.26
N TYR A 488 -2.94 17.63 -31.81
CA TYR A 488 -2.94 18.68 -32.82
C TYR A 488 -2.60 18.08 -34.18
N SER A 489 -3.24 18.57 -35.23
CA SER A 489 -2.95 18.16 -36.62
C SER A 489 -3.34 19.26 -37.59
N ARG A 490 -3.02 19.12 -38.89
CA ARG A 490 -3.50 20.03 -39.94
C ARG A 490 -4.52 19.37 -40.86
N ASP A 491 -5.58 20.10 -41.16
CA ASP A 491 -6.56 19.72 -42.17
C ASP A 491 -5.99 19.83 -43.60
N ALA A 492 -6.73 19.34 -44.59
CA ALA A 492 -6.35 19.42 -46.01
C ALA A 492 -6.17 20.87 -46.55
N ARG A 493 -6.56 21.89 -45.78
CA ARG A 493 -6.40 23.32 -46.08
C ARG A 493 -5.28 23.97 -45.27
N GLY A 494 -4.54 23.20 -44.46
CA GLY A 494 -3.46 23.67 -43.60
C GLY A 494 -3.93 24.33 -42.30
N ARG A 495 -5.21 24.23 -41.94
CA ARG A 495 -5.72 24.76 -40.66
C ARG A 495 -5.48 23.77 -39.55
N VAL A 496 -5.14 24.27 -38.36
CA VAL A 496 -4.97 23.44 -37.18
C VAL A 496 -6.33 22.85 -36.77
N GLU A 497 -6.37 21.53 -36.61
CA GLU A 497 -7.47 20.77 -36.04
C GLU A 497 -7.02 20.15 -34.71
N THR A 498 -7.95 20.08 -33.75
CA THR A 498 -7.72 19.51 -32.42
C THR A 498 -8.61 18.30 -32.21
N ALA A 499 -8.06 17.23 -31.63
CA ALA A 499 -8.81 16.06 -31.17
C ALA A 499 -8.42 15.71 -29.72
N PRO A 500 -9.23 14.94 -28.99
CA PRO A 500 -8.84 14.44 -27.68
C PRO A 500 -7.57 13.57 -27.75
N ARG A 501 -6.60 13.83 -26.86
CA ARG A 501 -5.45 12.95 -26.59
C ARG A 501 -5.70 12.28 -25.25
N ALA A 502 -5.84 10.95 -25.23
CA ALA A 502 -6.13 10.23 -24.00
C ALA A 502 -4.94 10.30 -23.02
N VAL A 503 -5.26 10.38 -21.73
CA VAL A 503 -4.28 10.54 -20.64
C VAL A 503 -4.20 9.24 -19.86
N VAL A 504 -2.99 8.73 -19.68
CA VAL A 504 -2.70 7.52 -18.93
C VAL A 504 -1.93 7.91 -17.68
N LEU A 505 -2.49 7.60 -16.51
CA LEU A 505 -1.88 7.82 -15.19
C LEU A 505 -1.34 6.47 -14.70
N ASP A 506 -0.03 6.35 -14.56
CA ASP A 506 0.59 5.10 -14.09
C ASP A 506 0.81 5.11 -12.58
N GLU A 507 0.27 4.11 -11.88
CA GLU A 507 0.11 4.02 -10.42
C GLU A 507 -1.02 4.89 -9.85
N PHE A 508 -1.47 4.56 -8.63
CA PHE A 508 -2.45 5.37 -7.90
C PHE A 508 -1.92 6.78 -7.66
N VAL A 509 -2.71 7.78 -8.03
CA VAL A 509 -2.34 9.20 -7.92
C VAL A 509 -2.43 9.75 -6.49
N GLY A 510 -3.21 9.12 -5.60
CA GLY A 510 -3.41 9.61 -4.23
C GLY A 510 -3.74 11.10 -4.18
N ASP A 511 -3.00 11.83 -3.36
CA ASP A 511 -3.18 13.27 -3.15
C ASP A 511 -2.38 14.14 -4.13
N ALA A 512 -1.93 13.60 -5.28
CA ALA A 512 -1.10 14.35 -6.25
C ALA A 512 -1.75 15.64 -6.80
N PHE A 513 -3.07 15.76 -6.68
CA PHE A 513 -3.84 16.93 -7.10
C PHE A 513 -4.32 17.80 -5.93
N ALA A 514 -3.92 17.47 -4.70
CA ALA A 514 -4.23 18.24 -3.51
C ALA A 514 -3.08 19.20 -3.16
N ARG A 515 -3.43 20.36 -2.62
CA ARG A 515 -2.51 21.35 -2.07
C ARG A 515 -2.98 21.79 -0.69
N GLU A 516 -2.10 21.71 0.28
CA GLU A 516 -2.34 22.19 1.63
C GLU A 516 -1.95 23.66 1.78
N PHE A 517 -2.77 24.38 2.54
CA PHE A 517 -2.54 25.73 3.02
C PHE A 517 -2.54 25.65 4.54
N ASP A 518 -1.42 26.03 5.16
CA ASP A 518 -1.29 26.10 6.61
C ASP A 518 -2.22 27.20 7.20
N GLU A 519 -1.90 27.73 8.39
CA GLU A 519 -2.61 28.82 9.08
C GLU A 519 -2.75 30.15 8.29
N LEU A 520 -2.22 30.17 7.06
CA LEU A 520 -2.26 31.27 6.10
C LEU A 520 -3.48 31.23 5.17
N ALA A 521 -4.26 30.14 5.16
CA ALA A 521 -5.48 30.04 4.35
C ALA A 521 -6.39 31.28 4.56
N ASP A 522 -6.64 31.65 5.82
CA ASP A 522 -7.41 32.83 6.19
C ASP A 522 -6.76 34.15 5.74
N ASP A 523 -5.42 34.25 5.72
CA ASP A 523 -4.74 35.47 5.28
C ASP A 523 -4.94 35.69 3.78
N HIS A 524 -4.84 34.62 2.99
CA HIS A 524 -5.08 34.66 1.54
C HIS A 524 -6.52 35.10 1.24
N ALA A 525 -7.50 34.53 1.93
CA ALA A 525 -8.90 34.93 1.78
C ALA A 525 -9.15 36.38 2.26
N THR A 526 -8.52 36.79 3.37
CA THR A 526 -8.61 38.16 3.91
C THR A 526 -8.06 39.18 2.91
N TRP A 527 -6.93 38.90 2.28
CA TRP A 527 -6.36 39.76 1.23
C TRP A 527 -7.36 39.95 0.08
N LEU A 528 -7.95 38.86 -0.41
CA LEU A 528 -8.90 38.94 -1.50
C LEU A 528 -10.16 39.72 -1.09
N ALA A 529 -10.72 39.43 0.09
CA ALA A 529 -11.89 40.11 0.61
C ALA A 529 -11.66 41.63 0.77
N ARG A 530 -10.51 42.06 1.31
CA ARG A 530 -10.07 43.47 1.39
C ARG A 530 -9.97 44.17 0.03
N SER A 531 -9.72 43.42 -1.03
CA SER A 531 -9.64 43.94 -2.40
C SER A 531 -11.02 44.12 -3.04
N LEU A 532 -12.07 43.49 -2.48
CA LEU A 532 -13.44 43.56 -2.97
C LEU A 532 -14.36 44.43 -2.10
N ARG A 533 -14.04 44.58 -0.80
CA ARG A 533 -14.84 45.31 0.20
C ARG A 533 -13.96 46.20 1.08
N ASP A 534 -14.45 47.39 1.42
CA ASP A 534 -13.74 48.39 2.23
C ASP A 534 -13.97 48.21 3.74
N ASP A 535 -14.99 47.45 4.14
CA ASP A 535 -15.35 47.18 5.53
C ASP A 535 -14.77 45.87 6.08
N VAL A 536 -13.84 45.25 5.32
CA VAL A 536 -13.05 44.10 5.75
C VAL A 536 -11.65 44.59 6.04
N ASP A 537 -11.25 44.63 7.32
CA ASP A 537 -9.92 45.06 7.73
C ASP A 537 -9.05 43.92 8.21
N ASP A 538 -9.57 42.75 8.57
CA ASP A 538 -8.81 41.59 9.08
C ASP A 538 -9.55 40.26 8.93
N ARG A 539 -8.92 39.15 9.37
CA ARG A 539 -9.51 37.80 9.34
C ARG A 539 -10.89 37.74 9.99
N ARG A 540 -11.07 38.48 11.10
CA ARG A 540 -12.33 38.48 11.85
C ARG A 540 -13.46 39.14 11.05
N ASP A 541 -13.17 40.20 10.29
CA ASP A 541 -14.18 40.82 9.45
C ASP A 541 -14.66 39.88 8.33
N VAL A 542 -13.79 39.03 7.75
CA VAL A 542 -14.18 38.06 6.71
C VAL A 542 -15.39 37.22 7.16
N TYR A 543 -15.37 36.75 8.41
CA TYR A 543 -16.46 35.97 9.00
C TYR A 543 -17.63 36.80 9.53
N GLN A 544 -17.47 38.11 9.80
CA GLN A 544 -18.50 38.95 10.45
C GLN A 544 -19.30 39.82 9.49
N ARG A 545 -18.83 40.02 8.25
CA ARG A 545 -19.41 40.98 7.30
C ARG A 545 -20.42 40.37 6.32
N GLU A 546 -20.84 39.13 6.54
CA GLU A 546 -21.83 38.43 5.70
C GLU A 546 -21.48 38.53 4.19
N LEU A 547 -20.19 38.36 3.85
CA LEU A 547 -19.68 38.52 2.48
C LEU A 547 -20.40 37.62 1.48
N GLY A 548 -20.88 36.46 1.93
CA GLY A 548 -21.75 35.59 1.15
C GLY A 548 -23.00 36.32 0.64
N ALA A 549 -23.63 37.21 1.40
CA ALA A 549 -24.84 37.91 0.97
C ALA A 549 -24.59 39.05 -0.04
N ASP A 550 -23.34 39.43 -0.29
CA ASP A 550 -22.98 40.55 -1.17
C ASP A 550 -23.02 40.14 -2.65
N GLU A 551 -23.87 40.81 -3.45
CA GLU A 551 -24.05 40.53 -4.87
C GLU A 551 -22.77 40.75 -5.69
N TRP A 552 -21.97 41.77 -5.34
CA TRP A 552 -20.71 42.08 -6.04
C TRP A 552 -19.65 41.02 -5.76
N VAL A 553 -19.47 40.62 -4.49
CA VAL A 553 -18.49 39.57 -4.12
C VAL A 553 -18.81 38.26 -4.83
N ARG A 554 -20.10 37.86 -4.82
CA ARG A 554 -20.57 36.66 -5.51
C ARG A 554 -20.38 36.72 -7.02
N ALA A 555 -20.76 37.83 -7.67
CA ALA A 555 -20.56 38.02 -9.11
C ALA A 555 -19.07 37.98 -9.46
N TRP A 556 -18.23 38.65 -8.66
CA TRP A 556 -16.80 38.66 -8.85
C TRP A 556 -16.20 37.25 -8.73
N LEU A 557 -16.54 36.46 -7.71
CA LEU A 557 -16.02 35.10 -7.55
C LEU A 557 -16.41 34.17 -8.71
N ARG A 558 -17.57 34.38 -9.34
CA ARG A 558 -18.01 33.63 -10.52
C ARG A 558 -17.38 34.09 -11.85
N GLY A 559 -16.64 35.19 -11.84
CA GLY A 559 -16.11 35.80 -13.07
C GLY A 559 -17.16 36.60 -13.85
N GLU A 560 -18.23 37.03 -13.19
CA GLU A 560 -19.36 37.79 -13.72
C GLU A 560 -19.27 39.28 -13.33
N GLY A 561 -18.12 39.75 -12.83
CA GLY A 561 -17.94 41.14 -12.38
C GLY A 561 -18.15 42.17 -13.50
N GLY A 562 -17.96 41.76 -14.76
CA GLY A 562 -18.26 42.61 -15.92
C GLY A 562 -19.75 42.88 -16.16
N ASP A 563 -20.65 42.09 -15.56
CA ASP A 563 -22.11 42.28 -15.67
C ASP A 563 -22.65 43.28 -14.65
N ASP A 564 -21.83 43.74 -13.70
CA ASP A 564 -22.21 44.82 -12.78
C ASP A 564 -22.25 46.16 -13.53
N ASP A 565 -23.41 46.83 -13.52
CA ASP A 565 -23.63 48.12 -14.19
C ASP A 565 -22.59 49.19 -13.82
N ARG A 566 -21.98 49.12 -12.64
CA ARG A 566 -20.93 50.05 -12.19
C ARG A 566 -19.59 49.76 -12.86
N VAL A 567 -19.33 48.50 -13.24
CA VAL A 567 -18.05 48.02 -13.78
C VAL A 567 -18.03 47.96 -15.30
N ASP A 568 -19.14 47.56 -15.95
CA ASP A 568 -19.23 47.36 -17.41
C ASP A 568 -18.62 48.53 -18.20
N GLY A 569 -19.04 49.76 -17.91
CA GLY A 569 -18.55 50.95 -18.61
C GLY A 569 -17.05 51.22 -18.43
N ALA A 570 -16.50 50.94 -17.25
CA ALA A 570 -15.07 51.07 -16.98
C ALA A 570 -14.29 49.97 -17.70
N LEU A 571 -14.74 48.72 -17.61
CA LEU A 571 -14.16 47.56 -18.25
C LEU A 571 -14.10 47.73 -19.78
N ALA A 572 -15.21 48.15 -20.39
CA ALA A 572 -15.27 48.47 -21.81
C ALA A 572 -14.29 49.60 -22.20
N SER A 573 -14.11 50.60 -21.33
CA SER A 573 -13.17 51.70 -21.58
C SER A 573 -11.71 51.25 -21.49
N LEU A 574 -11.36 50.41 -20.51
CA LEU A 574 -10.02 49.84 -20.37
C LEU A 574 -9.65 48.96 -21.57
N ARG A 575 -10.57 48.06 -21.99
CA ARG A 575 -10.40 47.18 -23.16
C ARG A 575 -10.17 47.99 -24.43
N ARG A 576 -11.02 49.00 -24.71
CA ARG A 576 -10.84 49.87 -25.89
C ARG A 576 -9.51 50.62 -25.91
N VAL A 577 -8.99 51.02 -24.74
CA VAL A 577 -7.67 51.66 -24.67
C VAL A 577 -6.56 50.64 -24.92
N ARG A 578 -6.70 49.40 -24.42
CA ARG A 578 -5.78 48.30 -24.73
C ARG A 578 -5.76 47.98 -26.22
N ASP A 579 -6.92 47.88 -26.86
CA ASP A 579 -7.05 47.63 -28.31
C ASP A 579 -6.40 48.75 -29.13
N LEU A 580 -6.43 50.00 -28.64
CA LEU A 580 -5.69 51.10 -29.26
C LEU A 580 -4.17 50.91 -29.17
N PHE A 581 -3.66 50.36 -28.06
CA PHE A 581 -2.24 50.00 -27.96
C PHE A 581 -1.89 48.88 -28.95
N ASP A 582 -2.73 47.86 -29.08
CA ASP A 582 -2.52 46.78 -30.06
C ASP A 582 -2.49 47.33 -31.50
N ALA A 583 -3.41 48.23 -31.85
CA ALA A 583 -3.38 48.89 -33.16
C ALA A 583 -2.10 49.70 -33.39
N ARG A 584 -1.56 50.35 -32.36
CA ARG A 584 -0.32 51.14 -32.45
C ARG A 584 0.92 50.25 -32.57
N GLU A 585 0.95 49.14 -31.85
CA GLU A 585 1.99 48.12 -31.96
C GLU A 585 2.00 47.50 -33.36
N GLY A 586 0.83 47.10 -33.88
CA GLY A 586 0.69 46.61 -35.25
C GLY A 586 1.15 47.63 -36.31
N VAL A 587 0.91 48.93 -36.09
CA VAL A 587 1.48 49.99 -36.95
C VAL A 587 3.01 49.97 -36.89
N GLY A 588 3.60 49.78 -35.71
CA GLY A 588 5.04 49.64 -35.52
C GLY A 588 5.62 48.47 -36.31
N GLU A 589 5.06 47.28 -36.13
CA GLU A 589 5.49 46.05 -36.84
C GLU A 589 5.42 46.21 -38.36
N ILE A 590 4.29 46.70 -38.87
CA ILE A 590 4.12 46.93 -40.31
C ILE A 590 5.19 47.89 -40.83
N ARG A 591 5.57 48.92 -40.06
CA ARG A 591 6.58 49.89 -40.49
C ARG A 591 8.00 49.37 -40.44
N GLU A 592 8.27 48.46 -39.52
CA GLU A 592 9.57 47.80 -39.42
C GLU A 592 9.80 46.84 -40.60
N GLU A 593 8.75 46.09 -40.96
CA GLU A 593 8.84 45.00 -41.93
C GLU A 593 8.47 45.41 -43.38
N VAL A 594 7.71 46.50 -43.57
CA VAL A 594 7.20 46.91 -44.90
C VAL A 594 7.83 48.22 -45.38
N ASP A 595 8.27 48.22 -46.64
CA ASP A 595 8.85 49.40 -47.28
C ASP A 595 7.86 50.59 -47.34
N ALA A 596 8.32 51.76 -46.90
CA ALA A 596 7.51 52.97 -46.80
C ALA A 596 7.01 53.51 -48.16
N GLU A 597 7.65 53.20 -49.29
CA GLU A 597 7.13 53.51 -50.63
C GLU A 597 5.92 52.63 -50.97
N LEU A 598 5.97 51.35 -50.61
CA LEU A 598 4.86 50.44 -50.83
C LEU A 598 3.62 50.87 -50.04
N LEU A 599 3.77 51.24 -48.76
CA LEU A 599 2.67 51.76 -47.95
C LEU A 599 2.04 53.04 -48.53
N ARG A 600 2.85 53.91 -49.15
CA ARG A 600 2.36 55.12 -49.86
C ARG A 600 1.66 54.79 -51.17
N GLN A 601 2.11 53.76 -51.90
CA GLN A 601 1.44 53.29 -53.11
C GLN A 601 0.07 52.68 -52.83
N LEU A 602 -0.09 52.06 -51.65
CA LEU A 602 -1.36 51.51 -51.18
C LEU A 602 -2.28 52.55 -50.53
N ASP A 603 -1.86 53.82 -50.45
CA ASP A 603 -2.61 54.93 -49.82
C ASP A 603 -2.97 54.71 -48.34
N VAL A 604 -2.18 53.88 -47.63
CA VAL A 604 -2.39 53.57 -46.20
C VAL A 604 -1.42 54.30 -45.27
N ALA A 605 -0.30 54.81 -45.78
CA ALA A 605 0.77 55.38 -44.96
C ALA A 605 0.30 56.54 -44.05
N GLU A 606 -0.44 57.52 -44.60
CA GLU A 606 -0.94 58.66 -43.80
C GLU A 606 -1.98 58.23 -42.76
N ALA A 607 -2.81 57.25 -43.11
CA ALA A 607 -3.83 56.74 -42.20
C ALA A 607 -3.21 55.90 -41.07
N LEU A 608 -2.11 55.16 -41.31
CA LEU A 608 -1.32 54.49 -40.27
C LEU A 608 -0.67 55.51 -39.32
N ASP A 609 -0.16 56.64 -39.84
CA ASP A 609 0.37 57.73 -39.01
C ASP A 609 -0.69 58.35 -38.10
N ALA A 610 -1.91 58.48 -38.62
CA ALA A 610 -3.02 59.08 -37.89
C ALA A 610 -3.51 58.23 -36.71
N VAL A 611 -3.14 56.94 -36.58
CA VAL A 611 -3.59 56.07 -35.47
C VAL A 611 -3.22 56.65 -34.09
N HIS A 612 -2.11 57.37 -33.98
CA HIS A 612 -1.69 57.98 -32.72
C HIS A 612 -2.53 59.21 -32.35
N ASP A 613 -2.87 60.06 -33.33
CA ASP A 613 -3.41 61.41 -33.13
C ASP A 613 -4.93 61.51 -33.38
N ASP A 614 -5.45 60.76 -34.36
CA ASP A 614 -6.88 60.69 -34.73
C ASP A 614 -7.27 59.25 -35.06
N PRO A 615 -7.42 58.37 -34.04
CA PRO A 615 -7.72 56.95 -34.27
C PRO A 615 -9.05 56.72 -34.99
N VAL A 616 -10.03 57.61 -34.81
CA VAL A 616 -11.34 57.52 -35.48
C VAL A 616 -11.22 57.86 -36.96
N GLY A 617 -10.48 58.92 -37.30
CA GLY A 617 -10.14 59.26 -38.69
C GLY A 617 -9.34 58.14 -39.35
N ALA A 618 -8.28 57.69 -38.67
CA ALA A 618 -7.40 56.61 -39.12
C ALA A 618 -8.17 55.34 -39.47
N TYR A 619 -9.10 54.88 -38.62
CA TYR A 619 -9.92 53.70 -38.89
C TYR A 619 -10.73 53.84 -40.20
N ARG A 620 -11.40 54.99 -40.37
CA ARG A 620 -12.25 55.23 -41.55
C ARG A 620 -11.42 55.32 -42.83
N GLU A 621 -10.26 55.97 -42.75
CA GLU A 621 -9.35 56.13 -43.88
C GLU A 621 -8.67 54.81 -44.25
N LEU A 622 -8.15 54.05 -43.28
CA LEU A 622 -7.57 52.73 -43.49
C LEU A 622 -8.60 51.77 -44.09
N THR A 623 -9.81 51.71 -43.54
CA THR A 623 -10.87 50.84 -44.07
C THR A 623 -11.21 51.22 -45.51
N ALA A 624 -11.37 52.51 -45.80
CA ALA A 624 -11.68 52.97 -47.15
C ALA A 624 -10.54 52.70 -48.15
N ALA A 625 -9.28 52.89 -47.74
CA ALA A 625 -8.11 52.62 -48.57
C ALA A 625 -8.00 51.12 -48.87
N LEU A 626 -8.13 50.26 -47.86
CA LEU A 626 -8.08 48.80 -48.03
C LEU A 626 -9.24 48.26 -48.86
N ASP A 627 -10.47 48.74 -48.65
CA ASP A 627 -11.65 48.35 -49.44
C ASP A 627 -11.55 48.78 -50.91
N ALA A 628 -10.75 49.81 -51.21
CA ALA A 628 -10.52 50.33 -52.55
C ALA A 628 -9.34 49.67 -53.29
N LEU A 629 -8.61 48.75 -52.65
CA LEU A 629 -7.45 48.07 -53.24
C LEU A 629 -7.86 47.20 -54.45
N ASP A 630 -7.12 47.32 -55.55
CA ASP A 630 -7.21 46.37 -56.65
C ASP A 630 -6.48 45.05 -56.26
N PRO A 631 -7.15 43.90 -56.22
CA PRO A 631 -6.52 42.63 -55.87
C PRO A 631 -5.33 42.24 -56.76
N GLU A 632 -5.24 42.80 -57.97
CA GLU A 632 -4.14 42.54 -58.91
C GLU A 632 -2.94 43.49 -58.74
N GLN A 633 -3.04 44.55 -57.92
CA GLN A 633 -1.94 45.50 -57.76
C GLN A 633 -0.83 44.97 -56.83
N PRO A 634 0.44 45.36 -57.05
CA PRO A 634 1.54 44.97 -56.18
C PRO A 634 1.28 45.38 -54.73
N GLY A 635 1.47 44.45 -53.79
CA GLY A 635 1.28 44.70 -52.36
C GLY A 635 -0.14 44.52 -51.84
N ALA A 636 -1.15 44.22 -52.67
CA ALA A 636 -2.53 43.99 -52.22
C ALA A 636 -2.66 42.90 -51.13
N GLY A 637 -1.72 41.94 -51.10
CA GLY A 637 -1.66 40.91 -50.06
C GLY A 637 -1.40 41.45 -48.64
N LEU A 638 -0.85 42.68 -48.50
CA LEU A 638 -0.65 43.33 -47.21
C LEU A 638 -1.96 43.63 -46.49
N GLU A 639 -3.08 43.73 -47.19
CA GLU A 639 -4.40 43.84 -46.56
C GLU A 639 -4.63 42.73 -45.53
N LYS A 640 -4.19 41.50 -45.82
CA LYS A 640 -4.33 40.35 -44.91
C LYS A 640 -3.49 40.45 -43.64
N TRP A 641 -2.57 41.41 -43.60
CA TRP A 641 -1.75 41.71 -42.43
C TRP A 641 -2.23 42.98 -41.72
N ILE A 642 -2.44 44.07 -42.48
CA ILE A 642 -2.87 45.37 -41.92
C ILE A 642 -4.24 45.27 -41.26
N ARG A 643 -5.18 44.48 -41.80
CA ARG A 643 -6.50 44.32 -41.18
C ARG A 643 -6.43 43.74 -39.77
N PRO A 644 -5.92 42.51 -39.57
CA PRO A 644 -5.88 41.93 -38.23
C PRO A 644 -4.91 42.66 -37.29
N ALA A 645 -3.80 43.21 -37.78
CA ALA A 645 -2.81 43.87 -36.92
C ALA A 645 -3.21 45.29 -36.49
N VAL A 646 -3.99 46.01 -37.32
CA VAL A 646 -4.30 47.43 -37.06
C VAL A 646 -5.79 47.73 -37.15
N VAL A 647 -6.45 47.36 -38.25
CA VAL A 647 -7.84 47.79 -38.49
C VAL A 647 -8.81 47.15 -37.50
N ASP A 648 -8.68 45.86 -37.24
CA ASP A 648 -9.59 45.13 -36.34
C ASP A 648 -9.46 45.63 -34.89
N PRO A 649 -8.25 45.70 -34.28
CA PRO A 649 -8.09 46.31 -32.96
C PRO A 649 -8.54 47.77 -32.92
N LEU A 650 -8.27 48.55 -33.98
CA LEU A 650 -8.70 49.94 -34.05
C LEU A 650 -10.23 50.07 -34.19
N ALA A 651 -10.90 49.11 -34.83
CA ALA A 651 -12.35 49.03 -34.89
C ALA A 651 -12.92 48.85 -33.50
N ASP A 652 -12.39 47.93 -32.70
CA ASP A 652 -12.84 47.67 -31.33
C ASP A 652 -12.56 48.89 -30.43
N ALA A 653 -11.35 49.44 -30.51
CA ALA A 653 -10.95 50.64 -29.79
C ALA A 653 -11.88 51.85 -30.04
N THR A 654 -12.31 52.03 -31.29
CA THR A 654 -13.09 53.21 -31.72
C THR A 654 -14.58 52.96 -31.88
N VAL A 655 -15.06 51.75 -31.59
CA VAL A 655 -16.42 51.28 -31.88
C VAL A 655 -16.76 51.54 -33.36
N SER A 656 -15.97 50.94 -34.24
CA SER A 656 -16.00 51.09 -35.70
C SER A 656 -15.95 52.55 -36.14
N GLY A 657 -15.07 53.34 -35.54
CA GLY A 657 -14.83 54.74 -35.86
C GLY A 657 -15.97 55.66 -35.43
N THR A 658 -16.63 55.41 -34.31
CA THR A 658 -17.69 56.30 -33.78
C THR A 658 -17.25 57.12 -32.59
N VAL A 659 -16.37 56.58 -31.74
CA VAL A 659 -15.94 57.19 -30.47
C VAL A 659 -14.43 57.13 -30.36
N THR A 660 -13.81 58.21 -29.87
CA THR A 660 -12.38 58.19 -29.52
C THR A 660 -12.19 57.45 -28.20
N PRO A 661 -11.38 56.38 -28.13
CA PRO A 661 -11.06 55.70 -26.88
C PRO A 661 -10.34 56.64 -25.92
N GLY A 662 -10.65 56.54 -24.63
CA GLY A 662 -10.03 57.36 -23.60
C GLY A 662 -10.32 56.84 -22.21
N ILE A 663 -9.40 57.13 -21.29
CA ILE A 663 -9.47 56.72 -19.89
C ILE A 663 -10.28 57.68 -19.01
N ASP A 664 -10.58 58.89 -19.50
CA ASP A 664 -11.29 59.92 -18.73
C ASP A 664 -12.74 59.55 -18.38
N SER A 665 -13.29 58.52 -19.04
CA SER A 665 -14.62 57.98 -18.73
C SER A 665 -14.62 57.00 -17.56
N VAL A 666 -13.46 56.59 -17.04
CA VAL A 666 -13.35 55.65 -15.92
C VAL A 666 -13.40 56.43 -14.61
N ASP A 667 -14.56 56.41 -13.93
CA ASP A 667 -14.73 56.96 -12.58
C ASP A 667 -14.41 55.89 -11.54
N VAL A 668 -13.15 55.84 -11.10
CA VAL A 668 -12.66 54.84 -10.13
C VAL A 668 -13.40 54.94 -8.79
N ASP A 669 -13.85 56.12 -8.38
CA ASP A 669 -14.54 56.30 -7.10
C ASP A 669 -16.00 55.81 -7.15
N ALA A 670 -16.55 55.56 -8.35
CA ALA A 670 -17.85 54.93 -8.54
C ALA A 670 -17.79 53.39 -8.63
N LEU A 671 -16.59 52.82 -8.77
CA LEU A 671 -16.39 51.37 -8.86
C LEU A 671 -16.48 50.71 -7.48
N PRO A 672 -17.05 49.49 -7.39
CA PRO A 672 -17.08 48.71 -6.14
C PRO A 672 -15.74 48.02 -5.86
N VAL A 673 -14.62 48.74 -5.97
CA VAL A 673 -13.27 48.16 -5.84
C VAL A 673 -12.47 48.84 -4.74
N THR A 674 -11.69 48.04 -4.01
CA THR A 674 -10.90 48.47 -2.86
C THR A 674 -9.53 47.81 -2.89
N GLY A 675 -8.69 48.03 -1.86
CA GLY A 675 -7.41 47.33 -1.71
C GLY A 675 -6.54 47.29 -2.97
N ASP A 676 -6.02 46.11 -3.30
CA ASP A 676 -5.17 45.90 -4.48
C ASP A 676 -5.92 46.02 -5.80
N LEU A 677 -7.21 45.66 -5.85
CA LEU A 677 -8.00 45.78 -7.09
C LEU A 677 -8.13 47.25 -7.50
N ARG A 678 -8.44 48.12 -6.54
CA ARG A 678 -8.45 49.57 -6.77
C ARG A 678 -7.06 50.09 -7.16
N ARG A 679 -6.01 49.65 -6.47
CA ARG A 679 -4.63 50.06 -6.79
C ARG A 679 -4.24 49.68 -8.22
N LEU A 680 -4.58 48.47 -8.65
CA LEU A 680 -4.31 47.98 -10.00
C LEU A 680 -5.01 48.82 -11.07
N VAL A 681 -6.31 49.12 -10.89
CA VAL A 681 -7.06 49.99 -11.82
C VAL A 681 -6.44 51.39 -11.89
N VAL A 682 -6.14 52.01 -10.74
CA VAL A 682 -5.50 53.33 -10.71
C VAL A 682 -4.13 53.31 -11.39
N SER A 683 -3.30 52.31 -11.08
CA SER A 683 -1.97 52.16 -11.66
C SER A 683 -2.02 51.97 -13.18
N ALA A 684 -3.01 51.23 -13.70
CA ALA A 684 -3.22 51.08 -15.13
C ALA A 684 -3.56 52.42 -15.80
N LEU A 685 -4.46 53.20 -15.21
CA LEU A 685 -4.83 54.53 -15.72
C LEU A 685 -3.64 55.50 -15.69
N ASP A 686 -2.86 55.50 -14.60
CA ASP A 686 -1.67 56.35 -14.47
C ASP A 686 -0.57 55.95 -15.45
N ALA A 687 -0.34 54.65 -15.66
CA ALA A 687 0.61 54.17 -16.66
C ALA A 687 0.26 54.66 -18.08
N VAL A 688 -1.04 54.70 -18.44
CA VAL A 688 -1.50 55.27 -19.71
C VAL A 688 -1.26 56.78 -19.78
N ARG A 689 -1.54 57.53 -18.69
CA ARG A 689 -1.32 58.99 -18.64
C ARG A 689 0.15 59.36 -18.79
N GLU A 690 1.02 58.55 -18.20
CA GLU A 690 2.47 58.75 -18.18
C GLU A 690 3.13 58.23 -19.47
N GLY A 691 2.41 57.45 -20.28
CA GLY A 691 2.95 56.81 -21.47
C GLY A 691 4.01 55.76 -21.12
N ALA A 692 3.80 55.01 -20.03
CA ALA A 692 4.72 53.97 -19.60
C ALA A 692 4.63 52.74 -20.50
N ASP A 693 5.78 52.13 -20.81
CA ASP A 693 5.86 50.96 -21.70
C ASP A 693 5.02 49.78 -21.21
N ALA A 694 4.91 49.60 -19.88
CA ALA A 694 4.10 48.54 -19.27
C ALA A 694 2.60 48.89 -19.09
N ALA A 695 2.11 49.97 -19.70
CA ALA A 695 0.68 50.31 -19.67
C ALA A 695 -0.23 49.23 -20.29
N PRO A 696 0.11 48.61 -21.44
CA PRO A 696 -0.68 47.53 -22.04
C PRO A 696 -0.93 46.35 -21.09
N ALA A 697 0.14 45.82 -20.49
CA ALA A 697 0.04 44.69 -19.56
C ALA A 697 -0.78 45.03 -18.30
N ARG A 698 -0.68 46.26 -17.80
CA ARG A 698 -1.49 46.74 -16.67
C ARG A 698 -2.97 46.89 -17.01
N LEU A 699 -3.30 47.37 -18.22
CA LEU A 699 -4.69 47.49 -18.68
C LEU A 699 -5.35 46.12 -18.79
N ASP A 700 -4.65 45.14 -19.39
CA ASP A 700 -5.12 43.76 -19.50
C ASP A 700 -5.35 43.13 -18.12
N ALA A 701 -4.38 43.30 -17.21
CA ALA A 701 -4.50 42.82 -15.84
C ALA A 701 -5.66 43.47 -15.09
N ALA A 702 -5.84 44.80 -15.18
CA ALA A 702 -6.93 45.51 -14.54
C ALA A 702 -8.30 45.10 -15.09
N ALA A 703 -8.43 44.97 -16.41
CA ALA A 703 -9.67 44.52 -17.06
C ALA A 703 -10.03 43.10 -16.64
N THR A 704 -9.05 42.19 -16.63
CA THR A 704 -9.26 40.80 -16.22
C THR A 704 -9.56 40.66 -14.73
N ALA A 705 -8.87 41.43 -13.88
CA ALA A 705 -9.14 41.46 -12.45
C ALA A 705 -10.52 42.03 -12.12
N LEU A 706 -11.03 43.01 -12.88
CA LEU A 706 -12.39 43.53 -12.72
C LEU A 706 -13.47 42.52 -13.13
N GLN A 707 -13.20 41.67 -14.12
CA GLN A 707 -14.09 40.58 -14.49
C GLN A 707 -14.24 39.56 -13.36
N GLY A 708 -13.16 39.32 -12.61
CA GLY A 708 -13.12 38.38 -11.49
C GLY A 708 -12.93 36.93 -11.91
N GLY A 709 -13.33 36.01 -11.03
CA GLY A 709 -13.19 34.57 -11.18
C GLY A 709 -11.75 34.11 -11.00
N ARG A 710 -11.48 32.86 -11.37
CA ARG A 710 -10.16 32.24 -11.29
C ARG A 710 -9.07 33.07 -11.96
N GLU A 711 -9.29 33.49 -13.21
CA GLU A 711 -8.30 34.28 -13.95
C GLU A 711 -8.18 35.70 -13.39
N GLY A 712 -9.28 36.33 -12.99
CA GLY A 712 -9.25 37.65 -12.34
C GLY A 712 -8.46 37.65 -11.03
N CYS A 713 -8.61 36.61 -10.20
CA CYS A 713 -7.85 36.42 -8.96
C CYS A 713 -6.35 36.26 -9.24
N ARG A 714 -5.99 35.41 -10.21
CA ARG A 714 -4.58 35.18 -10.61
C ARG A 714 -3.90 36.45 -11.09
N ARG A 715 -4.57 37.20 -11.98
CA ARG A 715 -4.08 38.49 -12.49
C ARG A 715 -3.96 39.53 -11.38
N LEU A 716 -4.96 39.62 -10.50
CA LEU A 716 -4.90 40.51 -9.36
C LEU A 716 -3.72 40.16 -8.44
N ALA A 717 -3.54 38.88 -8.12
CA ALA A 717 -2.50 38.41 -7.22
C ALA A 717 -1.10 38.72 -7.75
N ALA A 718 -0.85 38.54 -9.05
CA ALA A 718 0.47 38.81 -9.63
C ALA A 718 0.87 40.29 -9.57
N TRP A 719 -0.09 41.20 -9.66
CA TRP A 719 0.14 42.65 -9.63
C TRP A 719 -0.03 43.30 -8.25
N ALA A 720 -0.54 42.54 -7.27
CA ALA A 720 -0.69 42.98 -5.89
C ALA A 720 0.67 43.14 -5.20
N ASP A 721 0.74 44.14 -4.31
CA ASP A 721 1.91 44.37 -3.46
C ASP A 721 1.79 43.63 -2.11
N ASP A 722 0.61 43.11 -1.73
CA ASP A 722 0.41 42.38 -0.47
C ASP A 722 1.14 41.03 -0.48
N GLY A 723 1.85 40.73 0.61
CA GLY A 723 2.63 39.49 0.79
C GLY A 723 1.78 38.20 0.80
N TYR A 724 0.48 38.32 1.09
CA TYR A 724 -0.47 37.21 1.13
C TYR A 724 -1.32 37.10 -0.14
N ALA A 725 -1.03 37.88 -1.18
CA ALA A 725 -1.71 37.76 -2.46
C ALA A 725 -1.42 36.41 -3.14
N HIS A 726 -2.45 35.59 -3.32
CA HIS A 726 -2.32 34.22 -3.79
C HIS A 726 -3.28 33.93 -4.97
N PRO A 727 -2.82 33.24 -6.04
CA PRO A 727 -3.64 32.96 -7.22
C PRO A 727 -4.89 32.11 -6.95
N ASP A 728 -4.84 31.25 -5.93
CA ASP A 728 -5.95 30.37 -5.54
C ASP A 728 -6.76 30.92 -4.33
N ALA A 729 -6.56 32.19 -3.94
CA ALA A 729 -7.31 32.81 -2.84
C ALA A 729 -8.83 32.86 -3.07
N HIS A 730 -9.28 32.79 -4.33
CA HIS A 730 -10.70 32.72 -4.66
C HIS A 730 -11.37 31.43 -4.14
N HIS A 731 -10.69 30.28 -4.19
CA HIS A 731 -11.19 29.03 -3.60
C HIS A 731 -11.36 29.16 -2.09
N LEU A 732 -10.35 29.74 -1.42
CA LEU A 732 -10.36 29.92 0.04
C LEU A 732 -11.46 30.90 0.49
N LEU A 733 -11.63 32.03 -0.21
CA LEU A 733 -12.70 32.96 0.09
C LEU A 733 -14.07 32.36 -0.21
N GLU A 734 -14.23 31.63 -1.30
CA GLU A 734 -15.47 30.91 -1.66
C GLU A 734 -15.85 29.90 -0.56
N ALA A 735 -14.90 29.11 -0.08
CA ALA A 735 -15.12 28.16 1.00
C ALA A 735 -15.51 28.82 2.33
N ILE A 736 -14.88 29.95 2.70
CA ILE A 736 -15.20 30.68 3.93
C ILE A 736 -16.63 31.27 3.91
N ILE A 737 -17.10 31.73 2.74
CA ILE A 737 -18.40 32.41 2.64
C ILE A 737 -19.55 31.46 2.27
N ALA A 738 -19.25 30.20 1.97
CA ALA A 738 -20.24 29.18 1.62
C ALA A 738 -21.20 28.96 2.79
N ASP A 739 -22.50 28.85 2.48
CA ASP A 739 -23.49 28.47 3.48
C ASP A 739 -23.57 26.93 3.57
N SER A 740 -23.86 26.42 4.76
CA SER A 740 -24.09 24.99 4.97
C SER A 740 -25.31 24.44 4.21
N ASP A 741 -26.21 25.33 3.78
CA ASP A 741 -27.37 24.98 2.95
C ASP A 741 -27.07 25.02 1.43
N ASP A 742 -25.87 25.49 1.03
CA ASP A 742 -25.48 25.56 -0.38
C ASP A 742 -25.20 24.16 -0.95
N PRO A 743 -25.66 23.84 -2.18
CA PRO A 743 -25.30 22.59 -2.84
C PRO A 743 -23.78 22.49 -3.03
N GLY A 744 -23.21 21.31 -2.73
CA GLY A 744 -21.76 21.10 -2.79
C GLY A 744 -21.02 21.51 -1.51
N THR A 745 -21.74 21.93 -0.46
CA THR A 745 -21.17 22.15 0.87
C THR A 745 -21.55 21.02 1.81
N SER A 746 -20.56 20.47 2.53
CA SER A 746 -20.79 19.56 3.65
C SER A 746 -19.90 19.95 4.84
N ARG A 747 -20.25 19.44 6.03
CA ARG A 747 -19.47 19.63 7.24
C ARG A 747 -19.11 18.26 7.77
N VAL A 748 -17.83 18.09 8.10
CA VAL A 748 -17.30 16.85 8.67
C VAL A 748 -16.55 17.13 9.97
N HIS A 749 -16.65 16.19 10.89
CA HIS A 749 -15.91 16.14 12.14
C HIS A 749 -14.84 15.06 12.06
N THR A 750 -13.69 15.35 12.66
CA THR A 750 -12.51 14.48 12.70
C THR A 750 -12.10 14.33 14.16
N ASP A 751 -11.59 13.17 14.53
CA ASP A 751 -11.12 12.86 15.88
C ASP A 751 -9.59 12.76 15.95
N ALA A 752 -8.94 12.29 14.88
CA ALA A 752 -7.50 12.03 14.83
C ALA A 752 -6.72 13.05 13.97
N TRP A 753 -7.35 13.64 12.97
CA TRP A 753 -6.77 14.62 12.07
C TRP A 753 -7.12 16.05 12.49
N ALA A 754 -6.13 16.93 12.44
CA ALA A 754 -6.29 18.37 12.55
C ALA A 754 -5.12 19.05 11.84
N PHE A 755 -5.32 20.30 11.40
CA PHE A 755 -4.23 21.12 10.87
C PHE A 755 -3.31 21.68 11.96
N ASP A 756 -3.82 21.84 13.20
CA ASP A 756 -2.97 22.18 14.34
C ASP A 756 -2.33 20.90 14.89
N ASP A 757 -1.02 20.76 14.70
CA ASP A 757 -0.22 19.65 15.26
C ASP A 757 -0.33 19.50 16.79
N ARG A 758 -0.85 20.51 17.50
CA ARG A 758 -1.09 20.47 18.95
C ARG A 758 -2.50 20.01 19.33
N ALA A 759 -3.42 19.94 18.38
CA ALA A 759 -4.76 19.44 18.64
C ALA A 759 -4.70 17.94 18.98
N THR A 760 -5.43 17.55 20.02
CA THR A 760 -5.50 16.15 20.48
C THR A 760 -6.85 15.49 20.21
N ASP A 761 -7.84 16.28 19.82
CA ASP A 761 -9.26 15.89 19.74
C ASP A 761 -9.84 16.22 18.34
N GLY A 762 -9.00 16.18 17.31
CA GLY A 762 -9.35 16.49 15.91
C GLY A 762 -9.89 17.91 15.67
N THR A 763 -10.67 18.10 14.61
CA THR A 763 -11.24 19.40 14.23
C THR A 763 -12.59 19.30 13.48
N ALA A 764 -13.20 20.46 13.19
CA ALA A 764 -14.41 20.57 12.37
C ALA A 764 -14.08 21.26 11.04
N LEU A 765 -14.44 20.61 9.95
CA LEU A 765 -14.09 21.02 8.59
C LEU A 765 -15.34 21.36 7.80
N ASP A 766 -15.27 22.43 7.02
CA ASP A 766 -16.24 22.72 5.97
C ASP A 766 -15.64 22.27 4.62
N VAL A 767 -16.34 21.41 3.90
CA VAL A 767 -15.92 20.84 2.61
C VAL A 767 -16.80 21.44 1.54
N VAL A 768 -16.20 22.15 0.58
CA VAL A 768 -16.93 22.98 -0.38
C VAL A 768 -16.46 22.68 -1.80
N ASP A 769 -17.38 22.30 -2.66
CA ASP A 769 -17.19 22.28 -4.10
C ASP A 769 -17.01 23.73 -4.59
N THR A 770 -15.79 24.04 -4.98
CA THR A 770 -15.40 25.34 -5.52
C THR A 770 -15.25 25.27 -7.02
N HIS A 771 -14.84 26.36 -7.65
CA HIS A 771 -14.75 26.50 -9.11
C HIS A 771 -14.26 25.24 -9.88
N GLY A 772 -15.08 24.77 -10.82
CA GLY A 772 -14.74 23.65 -11.71
C GLY A 772 -14.99 22.29 -11.06
N ARG A 773 -13.92 21.53 -10.84
CA ARG A 773 -13.93 20.21 -10.18
C ARG A 773 -13.20 20.23 -8.84
N ALA A 774 -12.88 21.42 -8.34
CA ALA A 774 -12.02 21.58 -7.20
C ALA A 774 -12.83 21.55 -5.91
N THR A 775 -12.37 20.83 -4.90
CA THR A 775 -12.97 20.76 -3.57
C THR A 775 -12.02 21.41 -2.57
N THR A 776 -12.54 22.33 -1.76
CA THR A 776 -11.77 22.98 -0.69
C THR A 776 -12.26 22.49 0.67
N VAL A 777 -11.37 21.88 1.43
CA VAL A 777 -11.58 21.47 2.83
C VAL A 777 -10.98 22.54 3.72
N LEU A 778 -11.79 23.21 4.54
CA LEU A 778 -11.39 24.34 5.37
C LEU A 778 -11.57 24.02 6.85
N ASP A 779 -10.53 24.22 7.67
CA ASP A 779 -10.67 24.16 9.13
C ASP A 779 -11.38 25.41 9.65
N ARG A 780 -12.53 25.21 10.32
CA ARG A 780 -13.36 26.28 10.88
C ARG A 780 -12.68 27.04 12.02
N ASN A 781 -11.63 26.47 12.61
CA ASN A 781 -10.81 27.15 13.60
C ASN A 781 -9.73 28.05 12.99
N GLY A 782 -9.62 28.07 11.65
CA GLY A 782 -8.67 28.92 10.92
C GLY A 782 -7.23 28.40 10.97
N HIS A 783 -7.03 27.10 11.21
CA HIS A 783 -5.69 26.48 11.27
C HIS A 783 -5.16 26.04 9.91
N GLY A 784 -6.01 25.85 8.90
CA GLY A 784 -5.57 25.48 7.55
C GLY A 784 -6.70 25.13 6.59
N ALA A 785 -6.32 24.81 5.36
CA ALA A 785 -7.20 24.31 4.31
C ALA A 785 -6.47 23.35 3.35
N VAL A 786 -7.19 22.44 2.72
CA VAL A 786 -6.71 21.62 1.59
C VAL A 786 -7.54 21.97 0.36
N LEU A 787 -6.89 22.34 -0.74
CA LEU A 787 -7.48 22.48 -2.06
C LEU A 787 -7.17 21.24 -2.89
N HIS A 788 -8.16 20.39 -3.11
CA HIS A 788 -8.09 19.30 -4.08
C HIS A 788 -8.57 19.80 -5.43
N ASN A 789 -7.73 19.75 -6.46
CA ASN A 789 -8.05 20.28 -7.78
C ASN A 789 -7.67 19.28 -8.88
N PRO A 790 -8.49 18.25 -9.14
CA PRO A 790 -8.26 17.28 -10.20
C PRO A 790 -8.20 17.91 -11.61
N PRO A 791 -7.48 17.30 -12.57
CA PRO A 791 -7.40 17.82 -13.92
C PRO A 791 -8.76 17.77 -14.65
N ALA A 792 -9.01 18.78 -15.48
CA ALA A 792 -10.18 18.77 -16.35
C ALA A 792 -10.08 17.62 -17.37
N ARG A 793 -11.22 17.03 -17.73
CA ARG A 793 -11.34 15.96 -18.72
C ARG A 793 -11.70 16.45 -20.12
N THR A 794 -11.38 17.70 -20.43
CA THR A 794 -11.67 18.32 -21.72
C THR A 794 -10.39 18.79 -22.41
N GLY A 795 -10.30 18.53 -23.71
CA GLY A 795 -9.22 19.02 -24.58
C GLY A 795 -9.45 20.47 -24.99
N ALA A 796 -8.47 21.09 -25.67
CA ALA A 796 -8.57 22.48 -26.12
C ALA A 796 -9.72 22.72 -27.13
N GLY A 797 -10.15 21.67 -27.83
CA GLY A 797 -11.31 21.70 -28.72
C GLY A 797 -12.68 21.53 -28.02
N GLY A 798 -12.68 21.34 -26.69
CA GLY A 798 -13.89 21.16 -25.87
C GLY A 798 -14.50 19.75 -25.86
N GLY A 799 -13.88 18.78 -26.53
CA GLY A 799 -14.28 17.37 -26.46
C GLY A 799 -13.75 16.68 -25.19
N ASP A 800 -14.49 15.67 -24.74
CA ASP A 800 -14.12 14.83 -23.60
C ASP A 800 -12.88 13.98 -23.93
N VAL A 801 -12.08 13.72 -22.90
CA VAL A 801 -10.76 13.11 -23.00
C VAL A 801 -10.76 11.80 -22.21
N PRO A 802 -10.50 10.65 -22.87
CA PRO A 802 -10.34 9.40 -22.15
C PRO A 802 -9.22 9.48 -21.13
N LEU A 803 -9.47 8.96 -19.93
CA LEU A 803 -8.50 8.90 -18.84
C LEU A 803 -8.37 7.45 -18.38
N VAL A 804 -7.14 6.94 -18.38
CA VAL A 804 -6.84 5.55 -18.01
C VAL A 804 -5.91 5.54 -16.81
N GLY A 805 -6.31 4.93 -15.70
CA GLY A 805 -5.43 4.64 -14.57
C GLY A 805 -4.82 3.25 -14.71
N LEU A 806 -3.50 3.11 -14.51
CA LEU A 806 -2.82 1.81 -14.54
C LEU A 806 -2.43 1.41 -13.12
N ASP A 807 -3.22 0.58 -12.46
CA ASP A 807 -3.01 0.23 -11.06
C ASP A 807 -3.46 -1.19 -10.76
N ALA A 808 -2.50 -2.10 -10.52
CA ALA A 808 -2.79 -3.51 -10.26
C ALA A 808 -3.66 -3.74 -9.01
N THR A 809 -3.75 -2.75 -8.11
CA THR A 809 -4.53 -2.84 -6.88
C THR A 809 -5.65 -1.79 -6.83
N GLY A 810 -6.01 -1.21 -7.98
CA GLY A 810 -6.95 -0.11 -8.08
C GLY A 810 -8.28 -0.37 -7.37
N ARG A 811 -8.69 0.58 -6.53
CA ARG A 811 -10.02 0.63 -5.88
C ARG A 811 -10.82 1.78 -6.45
N ALA A 812 -12.03 1.50 -6.92
CA ALA A 812 -12.88 2.50 -7.55
C ALA A 812 -13.11 3.71 -6.63
N GLU A 813 -13.37 3.45 -5.34
CA GLU A 813 -13.69 4.47 -4.34
C GLU A 813 -12.55 5.49 -4.20
N LEU A 814 -11.30 5.01 -4.14
CA LEU A 814 -10.12 5.86 -3.97
C LEU A 814 -9.80 6.67 -5.22
N TRP A 815 -9.90 6.04 -6.39
CA TRP A 815 -9.70 6.69 -7.67
C TRP A 815 -10.78 7.74 -7.95
N SER A 816 -12.03 7.49 -7.55
CA SER A 816 -13.12 8.45 -7.71
C SER A 816 -12.88 9.73 -6.90
N VAL A 817 -12.42 9.61 -5.65
CA VAL A 817 -12.05 10.77 -4.83
C VAL A 817 -10.85 11.51 -5.43
N ALA A 818 -9.79 10.78 -5.80
CA ALA A 818 -8.58 11.40 -6.33
C ALA A 818 -8.81 12.14 -7.66
N LEU A 819 -9.71 11.63 -8.51
CA LEU A 819 -10.06 12.26 -9.80
C LEU A 819 -11.25 13.23 -9.70
N GLY A 820 -12.06 13.16 -8.64
CA GLY A 820 -13.26 13.96 -8.47
C GLY A 820 -14.39 13.60 -9.47
N GLU A 821 -14.51 12.33 -9.85
CA GLU A 821 -15.63 11.75 -10.63
C GLU A 821 -15.64 10.22 -10.49
N ASP A 822 -16.79 9.60 -10.75
CA ASP A 822 -16.91 8.13 -10.74
C ASP A 822 -16.02 7.47 -11.78
N VAL A 823 -15.37 6.36 -11.41
CA VAL A 823 -14.50 5.56 -12.29
C VAL A 823 -15.06 4.16 -12.54
N THR A 824 -14.68 3.55 -13.66
CA THR A 824 -14.85 2.11 -13.90
C THR A 824 -13.54 1.39 -13.62
N VAL A 825 -13.63 0.11 -13.24
CA VAL A 825 -12.47 -0.75 -13.01
C VAL A 825 -12.58 -1.93 -13.96
N ASP A 826 -11.56 -2.14 -14.78
CA ASP A 826 -11.51 -3.23 -15.75
C ASP A 826 -10.25 -4.09 -15.54
N ASP A 827 -10.43 -5.40 -15.70
CA ASP A 827 -9.36 -6.39 -15.65
C ASP A 827 -9.54 -7.39 -16.79
N ILE A 828 -8.47 -8.14 -17.10
CA ILE A 828 -8.56 -9.26 -18.06
C ILE A 828 -9.11 -10.52 -17.38
N HIS A 829 -9.07 -10.59 -16.04
CA HIS A 829 -9.63 -11.69 -15.25
C HIS A 829 -11.03 -11.31 -14.75
N ASP A 830 -11.96 -12.25 -14.78
CA ASP A 830 -13.35 -12.02 -14.38
C ASP A 830 -13.53 -11.98 -12.85
N ASP A 831 -12.66 -12.68 -12.10
CA ASP A 831 -12.76 -12.79 -10.64
C ASP A 831 -11.39 -12.95 -9.91
N PRO A 832 -11.35 -12.75 -8.57
CA PRO A 832 -10.13 -12.91 -7.78
C PRO A 832 -9.45 -14.28 -7.86
N ALA A 833 -10.21 -15.36 -8.04
CA ALA A 833 -9.66 -16.71 -8.10
C ALA A 833 -8.94 -16.97 -9.42
N GLU A 834 -9.49 -16.47 -10.54
CA GLU A 834 -8.82 -16.50 -11.84
C GLU A 834 -7.50 -15.70 -11.81
N ARG A 835 -7.51 -14.54 -11.15
CA ARG A 835 -6.32 -13.70 -10.96
C ARG A 835 -5.26 -14.39 -10.09
N ALA A 836 -5.66 -15.06 -9.01
CA ALA A 836 -4.77 -15.86 -8.18
C ALA A 836 -4.19 -17.05 -8.95
N ALA A 837 -5.03 -17.74 -9.74
CA ALA A 837 -4.60 -18.84 -10.60
C ALA A 837 -3.61 -18.36 -11.67
N PHE A 838 -3.80 -17.19 -12.27
CA PHE A 838 -2.82 -16.62 -13.20
C PHE A 838 -1.48 -16.33 -12.51
N LEU A 839 -1.51 -15.76 -11.29
CA LEU A 839 -0.29 -15.51 -10.51
C LEU A 839 0.46 -16.82 -10.17
N GLU A 840 -0.26 -17.89 -9.81
CA GLU A 840 0.34 -19.20 -9.52
C GLU A 840 0.79 -19.92 -10.80
N ASP A 841 -0.10 -20.10 -11.77
CA ASP A 841 0.12 -20.98 -12.92
C ASP A 841 0.92 -20.33 -14.04
N ALA A 842 0.78 -19.02 -14.26
CA ALA A 842 1.51 -18.32 -15.33
C ALA A 842 2.77 -17.65 -14.81
N LEU A 843 2.73 -17.03 -13.62
CA LEU A 843 3.86 -16.30 -13.04
C LEU A 843 4.64 -17.09 -11.98
N ASP A 844 4.21 -18.31 -11.61
CA ASP A 844 4.87 -19.16 -10.60
C ASP A 844 5.12 -18.43 -9.25
N LEU A 845 4.19 -17.52 -8.90
CA LEU A 845 4.16 -16.82 -7.63
C LEU A 845 3.41 -17.65 -6.59
N ARG A 846 4.02 -17.82 -5.41
CA ARG A 846 3.44 -18.53 -4.28
C ARG A 846 3.55 -17.68 -3.02
N VAL A 847 2.49 -17.61 -2.23
CA VAL A 847 2.47 -16.90 -0.95
C VAL A 847 2.24 -17.88 0.19
N LEU A 848 3.09 -17.83 1.22
CA LEU A 848 2.88 -18.53 2.49
C LEU A 848 2.52 -17.51 3.57
N ARG A 849 1.34 -17.66 4.19
CA ARG A 849 0.93 -16.77 5.29
C ARG A 849 1.59 -17.21 6.58
N ALA A 850 2.43 -16.36 7.18
CA ALA A 850 3.18 -16.63 8.41
C ALA A 850 2.59 -15.96 9.67
N ALA A 851 1.42 -15.31 9.57
CA ALA A 851 0.70 -14.75 10.72
C ALA A 851 -0.81 -14.63 10.46
N ASP A 852 -1.62 -14.84 11.50
CA ASP A 852 -3.09 -14.71 11.43
C ASP A 852 -3.61 -13.31 11.80
N ARG A 853 -2.70 -12.35 11.98
CA ARG A 853 -3.01 -10.96 12.29
C ARG A 853 -2.28 -10.01 11.33
N PRO A 854 -2.82 -8.80 11.05
CA PRO A 854 -2.21 -7.88 10.09
C PRO A 854 -0.78 -7.44 10.46
N ARG A 855 -0.44 -7.42 11.76
CA ARG A 855 0.88 -6.97 12.26
C ARG A 855 1.28 -5.59 11.70
N TYR A 856 0.64 -4.53 12.19
CA TYR A 856 0.99 -3.15 11.85
C TYR A 856 2.43 -2.83 12.26
N TYR A 857 3.31 -2.61 11.30
CA TYR A 857 4.74 -2.37 11.54
C TYR A 857 5.14 -0.91 11.44
N GLU A 858 4.16 -0.02 11.23
CA GLU A 858 4.38 1.41 11.29
C GLU A 858 4.50 1.94 12.73
N GLY A 859 5.26 3.03 12.88
CA GLY A 859 5.62 3.62 14.16
C GLY A 859 6.89 3.03 14.80
N SER A 860 6.95 3.01 16.15
CA SER A 860 8.17 2.63 16.87
C SER A 860 8.51 1.13 16.75
N PRO A 861 9.72 0.77 16.30
CA PRO A 861 10.18 -0.63 16.21
C PRO A 861 10.22 -1.36 17.55
N ALA A 862 10.39 -0.64 18.67
CA ALA A 862 10.50 -1.22 20.01
C ALA A 862 9.23 -1.94 20.50
N SER A 863 8.10 -1.71 19.81
CA SER A 863 6.81 -2.37 20.08
C SER A 863 6.57 -3.60 19.20
N LYS A 864 7.46 -3.87 18.24
CA LYS A 864 7.32 -4.92 17.23
C LYS A 864 8.10 -6.16 17.65
N ASP A 865 7.72 -7.30 17.06
CA ASP A 865 8.29 -8.61 17.35
C ASP A 865 9.40 -8.93 16.35
N THR A 866 10.49 -8.15 16.46
CA THR A 866 11.65 -8.23 15.55
C THR A 866 12.44 -9.51 15.74
N ASP A 867 12.48 -10.07 16.96
CA ASP A 867 13.13 -11.36 17.20
C ASP A 867 12.44 -12.50 16.44
N GLY A 868 11.11 -12.47 16.35
CA GLY A 868 10.38 -13.46 15.56
C GLY A 868 10.51 -13.24 14.06
N ASP A 869 10.83 -12.02 13.63
CA ASP A 869 11.15 -11.72 12.24
C ASP A 869 12.53 -12.29 11.88
N VAL A 870 13.52 -12.10 12.76
CA VAL A 870 14.86 -12.69 12.59
C VAL A 870 14.78 -14.21 12.50
N ALA A 871 14.10 -14.85 13.45
CA ALA A 871 13.94 -16.30 13.46
C ALA A 871 13.29 -16.80 12.16
N LEU A 872 12.22 -16.15 11.70
CA LEU A 872 11.55 -16.50 10.45
C LEU A 872 12.49 -16.41 9.24
N LEU A 873 13.30 -15.35 9.15
CA LEU A 873 14.24 -15.16 8.05
C LEU A 873 15.35 -16.23 8.06
N GLU A 874 15.89 -16.57 9.23
CA GLU A 874 16.86 -17.65 9.40
C GLU A 874 16.30 -18.98 8.90
N ALA A 875 15.08 -19.34 9.34
CA ALA A 875 14.42 -20.58 8.91
C ALA A 875 14.13 -20.60 7.40
N ILE A 876 13.72 -19.48 6.81
CA ILE A 876 13.50 -19.39 5.36
C ILE A 876 14.81 -19.64 4.61
N ALA A 877 15.92 -19.05 5.06
CA ALA A 877 17.21 -19.24 4.42
C ALA A 877 17.74 -20.67 4.59
N GLU A 878 17.53 -21.29 5.75
CA GLU A 878 17.98 -22.66 6.03
C GLU A 878 17.20 -23.71 5.22
N GLU A 879 15.87 -23.59 5.18
CA GLU A 879 15.00 -24.62 4.62
C GLU A 879 14.84 -24.50 3.10
N TYR A 880 14.83 -23.26 2.55
CA TYR A 880 14.47 -23.03 1.14
C TYR A 880 15.62 -22.55 0.26
N ALA A 881 16.71 -22.01 0.80
CA ALA A 881 17.85 -21.62 -0.01
C ALA A 881 18.73 -22.83 -0.38
N GLY A 882 19.36 -22.80 -1.56
CA GLY A 882 20.24 -23.88 -2.02
C GLY A 882 19.54 -25.04 -2.74
N ILE A 883 18.21 -24.97 -2.88
CA ILE A 883 17.40 -25.94 -3.62
C ILE A 883 17.42 -25.60 -5.12
N ASP A 884 17.47 -26.61 -6.00
CA ASP A 884 17.52 -26.40 -7.46
C ASP A 884 16.11 -26.41 -8.05
N ALA A 885 15.64 -25.24 -8.53
CA ALA A 885 14.31 -25.09 -9.14
C ALA A 885 14.39 -24.39 -10.52
N PRO A 886 13.59 -24.79 -11.53
CA PRO A 886 13.60 -24.14 -12.84
C PRO A 886 13.01 -22.72 -12.76
N ARG A 887 13.55 -21.79 -13.57
CA ARG A 887 13.04 -20.40 -13.66
C ARG A 887 11.88 -20.27 -14.66
N GLU A 888 12.03 -20.94 -15.79
CA GLU A 888 11.05 -21.01 -16.89
C GLU A 888 10.50 -22.44 -16.98
N ARG A 889 9.24 -22.56 -17.39
CA ARG A 889 8.59 -23.87 -17.53
C ARG A 889 9.34 -24.76 -18.52
N GLY A 890 9.89 -25.87 -18.01
CA GLY A 890 10.70 -26.82 -18.80
C GLY A 890 12.17 -26.41 -19.02
N GLY A 891 12.65 -25.35 -18.33
CA GLY A 891 14.04 -24.91 -18.33
C GLY A 891 14.97 -25.75 -17.45
N GLU A 892 16.28 -25.45 -17.48
CA GLU A 892 17.26 -26.09 -16.58
C GLU A 892 17.09 -25.56 -15.13
N PRO A 893 17.14 -26.43 -14.10
CA PRO A 893 17.08 -26.00 -12.71
C PRO A 893 18.22 -25.04 -12.33
N VAL A 894 17.91 -24.02 -11.53
CA VAL A 894 18.87 -23.05 -10.98
C VAL A 894 18.74 -23.06 -9.46
N THR A 895 19.87 -22.98 -8.77
CA THR A 895 19.91 -22.93 -7.30
C THR A 895 19.24 -21.66 -6.79
N VAL A 896 18.24 -21.83 -5.92
CA VAL A 896 17.50 -20.78 -5.23
C VAL A 896 18.44 -20.05 -4.27
N GLY A 897 18.45 -18.71 -4.36
CA GLY A 897 19.27 -17.84 -3.52
C GLY A 897 18.70 -17.64 -2.11
N ARG A 898 19.41 -16.85 -1.30
CA ARG A 898 18.97 -16.37 0.01
C ARG A 898 17.75 -15.43 -0.10
N PRO A 899 16.86 -15.37 0.90
CA PRO A 899 15.67 -14.54 0.85
C PRO A 899 15.98 -13.04 0.73
N ALA A 900 15.19 -12.32 -0.06
CA ALA A 900 15.05 -10.87 0.05
C ALA A 900 13.96 -10.51 1.07
N ALA A 901 14.07 -9.38 1.77
CA ALA A 901 13.11 -9.00 2.81
C ALA A 901 12.55 -7.59 2.59
N ILE A 902 11.23 -7.44 2.71
CA ILE A 902 10.53 -6.14 2.68
C ILE A 902 9.81 -5.92 4.01
N THR A 903 10.02 -4.75 4.62
CA THR A 903 9.31 -4.32 5.84
C THR A 903 9.19 -2.79 5.88
N THR A 904 8.70 -2.20 6.97
CA THR A 904 8.67 -0.73 7.10
C THR A 904 10.07 -0.18 7.34
N LYS A 905 10.35 1.07 6.93
CA LYS A 905 11.70 1.66 7.01
C LYS A 905 12.31 1.56 8.42
N SER A 906 11.54 1.90 9.44
CA SER A 906 12.00 1.87 10.84
C SER A 906 12.33 0.45 11.33
N VAL A 907 11.58 -0.57 10.89
CA VAL A 907 11.84 -1.96 11.26
C VAL A 907 13.03 -2.51 10.47
N ARG A 908 13.15 -2.17 9.19
CA ARG A 908 14.31 -2.49 8.34
C ARG A 908 15.60 -2.01 8.99
N GLU A 909 15.65 -0.75 9.43
CA GLU A 909 16.84 -0.20 10.10
C GLU A 909 17.25 -1.01 11.35
N VAL A 910 16.29 -1.61 12.07
CA VAL A 910 16.62 -2.49 13.21
C VAL A 910 17.14 -3.84 12.74
N LEU A 911 16.49 -4.46 11.76
CA LEU A 911 16.85 -5.80 11.28
C LEU A 911 18.16 -5.83 10.47
N GLU A 912 18.42 -4.81 9.64
CA GLU A 912 19.68 -4.67 8.89
C GLU A 912 20.90 -4.53 9.80
N ASN A 913 20.72 -4.04 11.03
CA ASN A 913 21.78 -3.90 12.02
C ASN A 913 21.88 -5.10 12.99
N ASP A 914 21.09 -6.17 12.77
CA ASP A 914 21.18 -7.40 13.55
C ASP A 914 22.19 -8.36 12.91
N GLU A 915 23.31 -8.61 13.61
CA GLU A 915 24.43 -9.44 13.13
C GLU A 915 24.00 -10.88 12.75
N ARG A 916 22.85 -11.36 13.25
CA ARG A 916 22.28 -12.67 12.86
C ARG A 916 21.86 -12.72 11.40
N LEU A 917 21.52 -11.58 10.79
CA LEU A 917 20.97 -11.50 9.44
C LEU A 917 21.99 -11.17 8.35
N ASP A 918 23.24 -10.83 8.72
CA ASP A 918 24.32 -10.43 7.79
C ASP A 918 24.54 -11.45 6.65
N ASP A 919 24.35 -12.73 6.94
CA ASP A 919 24.54 -13.84 6.01
C ASP A 919 23.23 -14.60 5.68
N VAL A 920 22.08 -14.04 6.05
CA VAL A 920 20.77 -14.67 5.87
C VAL A 920 19.98 -13.99 4.76
N VAL A 921 19.95 -12.66 4.75
CA VAL A 921 19.16 -11.87 3.80
C VAL A 921 20.04 -11.35 2.67
N SER A 922 19.62 -11.56 1.43
CA SER A 922 20.39 -11.12 0.24
C SER A 922 20.20 -9.65 -0.09
N THR A 923 18.98 -9.13 0.14
CA THR A 923 18.60 -7.77 -0.23
C THR A 923 17.47 -7.30 0.69
N TRP A 924 17.57 -6.05 1.12
CA TRP A 924 16.57 -5.38 1.96
C TRP A 924 15.88 -4.29 1.18
N GLU A 925 14.55 -4.27 1.26
CA GLU A 925 13.74 -3.18 0.76
C GLU A 925 12.70 -2.74 1.79
N ASN A 926 12.04 -1.61 1.54
CA ASN A 926 10.95 -1.16 2.38
C ASN A 926 9.72 -0.75 1.58
N TYR A 927 8.54 -0.86 2.17
CA TYR A 927 7.26 -0.55 1.51
C TYR A 927 7.23 0.82 0.79
N GLY A 928 7.91 1.84 1.32
CA GLY A 928 8.00 3.17 0.70
C GLY A 928 8.91 3.23 -0.53
N ASN A 929 9.91 2.35 -0.62
CA ASN A 929 10.87 2.27 -1.73
C ASN A 929 10.59 1.13 -2.72
N VAL A 930 9.67 0.21 -2.38
CA VAL A 930 9.19 -0.90 -3.23
C VAL A 930 8.77 -0.42 -4.61
N LYS A 931 8.31 0.84 -4.76
CA LYS A 931 7.92 1.40 -6.06
C LYS A 931 9.11 1.51 -7.03
N GLY A 932 10.33 1.82 -6.57
CA GLY A 932 11.52 2.17 -7.36
C GLY A 932 12.34 1.04 -7.98
N SER A 933 12.57 -0.06 -7.25
CA SER A 933 13.60 -1.05 -7.62
C SER A 933 13.08 -2.18 -8.52
N ASN A 934 13.81 -2.47 -9.61
CA ASN A 934 13.64 -3.68 -10.42
C ASN A 934 14.52 -4.84 -9.94
N GLU A 935 15.38 -4.62 -8.95
CA GLU A 935 16.40 -5.58 -8.51
C GLU A 935 15.77 -6.83 -7.88
N LEU A 936 14.59 -6.67 -7.27
CA LEU A 936 13.83 -7.74 -6.64
C LEU A 936 13.20 -8.73 -7.62
N GLY A 937 13.01 -8.35 -8.89
CA GLY A 937 12.38 -9.24 -9.88
C GLY A 937 13.20 -10.50 -10.20
N SER A 938 14.48 -10.51 -9.82
CA SER A 938 15.37 -11.67 -9.98
C SER A 938 15.40 -12.61 -8.77
N GLN A 939 14.74 -12.25 -7.67
CA GLN A 939 14.74 -13.02 -6.43
C GLN A 939 13.64 -14.08 -6.45
N GLN A 940 14.00 -15.34 -6.20
CA GLN A 940 13.06 -16.48 -6.19
C GLN A 940 12.51 -16.78 -4.79
N LEU A 941 13.09 -16.18 -3.75
CA LEU A 941 12.71 -16.38 -2.37
C LEU A 941 12.65 -15.03 -1.66
N ALA A 942 11.55 -14.77 -0.96
CA ALA A 942 11.35 -13.50 -0.28
C ALA A 942 10.51 -13.61 1.00
N ALA A 943 10.64 -12.59 1.85
CA ALA A 943 9.83 -12.41 3.04
C ALA A 943 9.20 -11.00 3.08
N ILE A 944 7.91 -10.94 3.42
CA ILE A 944 7.20 -9.69 3.72
C ILE A 944 6.89 -9.66 5.21
N LEU A 945 7.36 -8.65 5.93
CA LEU A 945 7.25 -8.58 7.38
C LEU A 945 6.32 -7.44 7.82
N GLY A 946 5.19 -7.82 8.42
CA GLY A 946 4.15 -6.88 8.86
C GLY A 946 3.33 -6.30 7.71
N CYS A 947 2.54 -5.26 8.00
CA CYS A 947 1.84 -4.44 7.02
C CYS A 947 1.83 -2.96 7.44
N GLN A 948 1.39 -2.07 6.54
CA GLN A 948 1.33 -0.63 6.82
C GLN A 948 -0.01 -0.18 7.42
N HIS A 949 0.05 0.90 8.19
CA HIS A 949 -1.09 1.69 8.65
C HIS A 949 -0.54 3.07 9.04
N TYR A 950 -0.71 4.07 8.18
CA TYR A 950 -0.08 5.39 8.35
C TYR A 950 -0.65 6.19 9.53
N GLY A 951 -1.85 5.80 9.98
CA GLY A 951 -2.54 6.39 11.12
C GLY A 951 -3.95 6.80 10.72
N ASP A 952 -4.81 6.95 11.71
CA ASP A 952 -6.24 7.26 11.51
C ASP A 952 -6.41 8.63 10.83
N HIS A 953 -5.48 9.56 11.09
CA HIS A 953 -5.48 10.88 10.50
C HIS A 953 -5.41 10.86 8.97
N GLU A 954 -4.69 9.93 8.35
CA GLU A 954 -4.63 9.81 6.89
C GLU A 954 -5.96 9.34 6.29
N ILE A 955 -6.67 8.44 6.99
CA ILE A 955 -8.01 7.99 6.57
C ILE A 955 -9.00 9.15 6.68
N GLU A 956 -9.03 9.83 7.83
CA GLU A 956 -9.90 10.99 8.05
C GLU A 956 -9.63 12.10 7.03
N ARG A 957 -8.35 12.39 6.77
CA ARG A 957 -7.93 13.38 5.76
C ARG A 957 -8.44 13.02 4.37
N PHE A 958 -8.26 11.78 3.94
CA PHE A 958 -8.69 11.35 2.61
C PHE A 958 -10.22 11.29 2.48
N ALA A 959 -10.92 10.79 3.51
CA ALA A 959 -12.38 10.76 3.54
C ALA A 959 -13.00 12.17 3.57
N ALA A 960 -12.34 13.12 4.22
CA ALA A 960 -12.78 14.51 4.24
C ALA A 960 -12.78 15.15 2.84
N LEU A 961 -11.94 14.71 1.90
CA LEU A 961 -11.99 15.17 0.50
C LEU A 961 -13.32 14.81 -0.18
N ALA A 962 -13.96 13.72 0.24
CA ALA A 962 -15.29 13.30 -0.21
C ALA A 962 -16.43 13.87 0.66
N GLY A 963 -16.10 14.64 1.70
CA GLY A 963 -17.09 15.13 2.67
C GLY A 963 -17.66 14.04 3.57
N GLU A 964 -16.91 12.96 3.84
CA GLU A 964 -17.32 11.87 4.72
C GLU A 964 -16.67 11.96 6.11
N GLU A 965 -17.46 11.66 7.15
CA GLU A 965 -16.97 11.45 8.52
C GLU A 965 -16.60 9.98 8.73
N VAL A 966 -15.65 9.74 9.64
CA VAL A 966 -15.03 8.44 9.86
C VAL A 966 -15.11 8.08 11.34
N ASP A 967 -15.43 6.82 11.67
CA ASP A 967 -15.43 6.33 13.06
C ASP A 967 -14.07 5.76 13.44
N THR A 968 -13.33 6.46 14.30
CA THR A 968 -12.02 6.00 14.80
C THR A 968 -12.11 5.21 16.11
N ASP A 969 -13.30 4.97 16.65
CA ASP A 969 -13.47 4.22 17.90
C ASP A 969 -13.00 2.76 17.72
N ARG A 970 -12.18 2.28 18.67
CA ARG A 970 -11.64 0.91 18.71
C ARG A 970 -12.52 -0.06 19.51
N GLY A 971 -13.72 0.34 19.88
CA GLY A 971 -14.73 -0.46 20.57
C GLY A 971 -15.52 -1.39 19.63
N THR A 972 -15.56 -1.08 18.34
CA THR A 972 -16.26 -1.84 17.29
C THR A 972 -15.39 -2.96 16.70
N GLY A 973 -14.07 -2.81 16.71
CA GLY A 973 -13.13 -3.83 16.22
C GLY A 973 -11.67 -3.41 16.30
N ARG A 974 -10.75 -4.40 16.30
CA ARG A 974 -9.28 -4.19 16.32
C ARG A 974 -8.59 -5.24 15.47
N GLY A 975 -7.35 -4.94 15.06
CA GLY A 975 -6.56 -5.90 14.29
C GLY A 975 -7.18 -6.16 12.93
N ALA A 976 -7.59 -7.41 12.67
CA ALA A 976 -8.27 -7.80 11.44
C ALA A 976 -9.69 -7.23 11.35
N ASP A 977 -10.39 -7.11 12.49
CA ASP A 977 -11.75 -6.57 12.55
C ASP A 977 -11.80 -5.03 12.58
N LEU A 978 -10.65 -4.36 12.39
CA LEU A 978 -10.62 -2.90 12.34
C LEU A 978 -11.36 -2.41 11.09
N ALA A 979 -12.37 -1.58 11.32
CA ALA A 979 -13.16 -0.88 10.32
C ALA A 979 -13.47 0.54 10.82
N TYR A 980 -13.77 1.44 9.90
CA TYR A 980 -13.97 2.87 10.15
C TYR A 980 -15.40 3.34 9.84
N GLY A 981 -16.31 2.42 9.55
CA GLY A 981 -17.74 2.71 9.39
C GLY A 981 -18.13 3.42 8.08
N SER A 982 -17.19 3.60 7.15
CA SER A 982 -17.41 4.13 5.79
C SER A 982 -16.76 3.18 4.77
N GLU A 983 -17.44 2.95 3.65
CA GLU A 983 -16.91 2.13 2.54
C GLU A 983 -15.61 2.72 1.98
N LEU A 984 -15.54 4.05 1.86
CA LEU A 984 -14.36 4.79 1.42
C LEU A 984 -13.22 4.66 2.43
N ALA A 985 -13.51 4.88 3.71
CA ALA A 985 -12.52 4.77 4.78
C ALA A 985 -11.96 3.34 4.90
N ASP A 986 -12.82 2.33 4.79
CA ASP A 986 -12.42 0.93 4.80
C ASP A 986 -11.68 0.53 3.51
N ALA A 987 -12.01 1.13 2.37
CA ALA A 987 -11.24 0.99 1.13
C ALA A 987 -9.84 1.58 1.28
N TYR A 988 -9.69 2.73 1.94
CA TYR A 988 -8.39 3.34 2.22
C TYR A 988 -7.59 2.52 3.23
N LEU A 989 -8.24 2.00 4.28
CA LEU A 989 -7.62 1.05 5.21
C LEU A 989 -7.10 -0.19 4.46
N ARG A 990 -7.91 -0.73 3.55
CA ARG A 990 -7.47 -1.87 2.73
C ARG A 990 -6.33 -1.51 1.78
N HIS A 991 -6.31 -0.27 1.29
CA HIS A 991 -5.20 0.24 0.51
C HIS A 991 -3.90 0.29 1.30
N MET A 992 -3.94 0.73 2.55
CA MET A 992 -2.75 0.75 3.42
C MET A 992 -2.23 -0.65 3.73
N ARG A 993 -3.11 -1.61 4.00
CA ARG A 993 -2.72 -2.94 4.50
C ARG A 993 -2.55 -3.94 3.35
N GLU A 994 -3.65 -4.33 2.73
CA GLU A 994 -3.70 -5.42 1.75
C GLU A 994 -3.11 -5.01 0.39
N ASP A 995 -3.42 -3.80 -0.11
CA ASP A 995 -2.91 -3.37 -1.42
C ASP A 995 -1.40 -3.09 -1.40
N GLN A 996 -0.87 -2.40 -0.37
CA GLN A 996 0.58 -2.22 -0.24
C GLN A 996 1.32 -3.57 -0.08
N THR A 997 0.73 -4.52 0.66
CA THR A 997 1.28 -5.87 0.81
C THR A 997 1.28 -6.63 -0.52
N MET A 998 0.18 -6.59 -1.29
CA MET A 998 0.15 -7.15 -2.63
C MET A 998 1.19 -6.48 -3.54
N GLN A 999 1.28 -5.14 -3.57
CA GLN A 999 2.27 -4.42 -4.39
C GLN A 999 3.72 -4.79 -4.05
N ALA A 1000 4.01 -5.07 -2.77
CA ALA A 1000 5.31 -5.57 -2.32
C ALA A 1000 5.58 -7.00 -2.81
N ILE A 1001 4.62 -7.92 -2.64
CA ILE A 1001 4.70 -9.30 -3.13
C ILE A 1001 4.89 -9.34 -4.65
N LEU A 1002 4.11 -8.54 -5.38
CA LEU A 1002 4.13 -8.46 -6.83
C LEU A 1002 5.46 -7.96 -7.42
N ARG A 1003 6.40 -7.43 -6.61
CA ARG A 1003 7.74 -7.10 -7.09
C ARG A 1003 8.55 -8.33 -7.47
N PHE A 1004 8.30 -9.45 -6.80
CA PHE A 1004 8.98 -10.71 -7.07
C PHE A 1004 8.44 -11.40 -8.32
N ALA A 1005 7.24 -11.03 -8.78
CA ALA A 1005 6.62 -11.53 -10.01
C ALA A 1005 6.87 -10.65 -11.26
N ARG A 1006 7.79 -9.68 -11.18
CA ARG A 1006 8.11 -8.76 -12.31
C ARG A 1006 9.17 -9.29 -13.27
N GLY A 1007 9.95 -10.29 -12.85
CA GLY A 1007 10.98 -10.91 -13.68
C GLY A 1007 10.46 -12.06 -14.52
N ASP A 1008 11.35 -12.68 -15.29
CA ASP A 1008 11.07 -13.90 -16.07
C ASP A 1008 11.18 -15.17 -15.20
N SER A 1009 11.00 -15.07 -13.87
CA SER A 1009 11.10 -16.20 -12.94
C SER A 1009 10.08 -16.09 -11.80
N GLY A 1010 9.50 -17.23 -11.42
CA GLY A 1010 8.60 -17.34 -10.27
C GLY A 1010 9.29 -17.11 -8.94
N ALA A 1011 8.48 -16.92 -7.90
CA ALA A 1011 8.95 -16.63 -6.54
C ALA A 1011 8.07 -17.25 -5.46
N THR A 1012 8.70 -17.70 -4.37
CA THR A 1012 8.04 -18.08 -3.13
C THR A 1012 8.21 -16.97 -2.11
N VAL A 1013 7.09 -16.42 -1.65
CA VAL A 1013 7.06 -15.27 -0.74
C VAL A 1013 6.41 -15.67 0.59
N VAL A 1014 7.13 -15.53 1.69
CA VAL A 1014 6.60 -15.78 3.04
C VAL A 1014 6.16 -14.45 3.66
N ALA A 1015 4.84 -14.28 3.83
CA ALA A 1015 4.26 -13.05 4.34
C ALA A 1015 3.88 -13.20 5.82
N ARG A 1016 4.62 -12.56 6.72
CA ARG A 1016 4.34 -12.50 8.17
C ARG A 1016 3.28 -11.44 8.50
N THR A 1017 2.12 -11.58 7.86
CA THR A 1017 0.93 -10.74 8.04
C THR A 1017 -0.30 -11.48 7.53
N SER A 1018 -1.47 -11.17 8.07
CA SER A 1018 -2.76 -11.60 7.50
C SER A 1018 -3.34 -10.60 6.50
N ALA A 1019 -2.70 -9.45 6.27
CA ALA A 1019 -3.13 -8.44 5.31
C ALA A 1019 -2.80 -8.86 3.87
N LEU A 1020 -3.35 -9.99 3.45
CA LEU A 1020 -3.23 -10.53 2.09
C LEU A 1020 -4.56 -10.35 1.38
N ARG A 1021 -4.51 -9.88 0.13
CA ARG A 1021 -5.72 -9.86 -0.72
C ARG A 1021 -6.13 -11.28 -1.08
N GLU A 1022 -7.43 -11.45 -1.30
CA GLU A 1022 -8.03 -12.72 -1.73
C GLU A 1022 -7.59 -13.17 -3.13
N ASP A 1023 -7.08 -12.25 -3.96
CA ASP A 1023 -6.56 -12.52 -5.30
C ASP A 1023 -5.06 -12.91 -5.32
N LEU A 1024 -4.44 -13.15 -4.16
CA LEU A 1024 -3.08 -13.69 -4.07
C LEU A 1024 -3.10 -15.23 -3.95
N PRO A 1025 -2.17 -15.94 -4.62
CA PRO A 1025 -2.06 -17.40 -4.52
C PRO A 1025 -1.44 -17.81 -3.18
N THR A 1026 -2.28 -17.87 -2.13
CA THR A 1026 -1.87 -18.31 -0.80
C THR A 1026 -1.92 -19.84 -0.73
N VAL A 1027 -0.79 -20.48 -1.00
CA VAL A 1027 -0.69 -21.94 -1.18
C VAL A 1027 -0.43 -22.71 0.13
N GLY A 1028 -0.21 -22.01 1.23
CA GLY A 1028 0.05 -22.65 2.53
C GLY A 1028 0.21 -21.67 3.68
N ARG A 1029 0.33 -22.24 4.89
CA ARG A 1029 0.57 -21.50 6.12
C ARG A 1029 1.98 -21.79 6.64
N ALA A 1030 2.59 -20.76 7.20
CA ALA A 1030 3.75 -20.81 8.05
C ALA A 1030 3.36 -20.23 9.42
N GLN A 1031 4.16 -20.44 10.46
CA GLN A 1031 3.89 -19.83 11.76
C GLN A 1031 5.20 -19.57 12.50
N VAL A 1032 5.24 -18.56 13.36
CA VAL A 1032 6.32 -18.40 14.34
C VAL A 1032 5.71 -18.63 15.72
N ALA A 1033 6.00 -19.77 16.33
CA ALA A 1033 5.48 -20.15 17.65
C ALA A 1033 6.39 -19.60 18.76
N GLU A 1034 5.80 -19.05 19.82
CA GLU A 1034 6.56 -18.64 21.03
C GLU A 1034 6.48 -19.75 22.09
N THR A 1035 7.62 -20.26 22.55
CA THR A 1035 7.65 -21.17 23.72
C THR A 1035 7.86 -20.39 25.03
N TRP A 1036 7.10 -20.76 26.08
CA TRP A 1036 7.06 -20.02 27.35
C TRP A 1036 8.40 -20.02 28.09
N SER A 1037 8.78 -18.87 28.66
CA SER A 1037 10.02 -18.74 29.43
C SER A 1037 9.95 -19.45 30.79
N GLU A 1038 11.12 -19.84 31.32
CA GLU A 1038 11.26 -20.50 32.63
C GLU A 1038 10.61 -19.70 33.79
N THR A 1039 10.59 -18.37 33.66
CA THR A 1039 9.90 -17.46 34.59
C THR A 1039 8.38 -17.59 34.52
N ALA A 1040 7.81 -17.68 33.31
CA ALA A 1040 6.36 -17.86 33.14
C ALA A 1040 5.93 -19.23 33.69
N THR A 1041 6.73 -20.26 33.42
CA THR A 1041 6.57 -21.61 33.99
C THR A 1041 6.64 -21.63 35.52
N THR A 1042 7.54 -20.83 36.10
CA THR A 1042 7.69 -20.71 37.56
C THR A 1042 6.48 -20.03 38.21
N ILE A 1043 5.98 -18.94 37.61
CA ILE A 1043 4.75 -18.26 38.04
C ILE A 1043 3.53 -19.20 37.90
N ALA A 1044 3.45 -19.93 36.78
CA ALA A 1044 2.39 -20.90 36.49
C ALA A 1044 2.36 -22.05 37.52
N ARG A 1045 3.53 -22.57 37.90
CA ARG A 1045 3.66 -23.59 38.95
C ARG A 1045 3.21 -23.06 40.32
N HIS A 1046 3.55 -21.82 40.65
CA HIS A 1046 3.29 -21.29 41.99
C HIS A 1046 1.86 -20.81 42.22
N TYR A 1047 1.18 -20.18 41.25
CA TYR A 1047 -0.21 -19.77 41.49
C TYR A 1047 -1.09 -20.99 41.79
N ARG A 1048 -0.83 -22.14 41.14
CA ARG A 1048 -1.51 -23.43 41.40
C ARG A 1048 -1.39 -23.92 42.84
N THR A 1049 -0.41 -23.43 43.60
CA THR A 1049 -0.21 -23.78 45.02
C THR A 1049 -0.85 -22.79 46.01
N LEU A 1050 -1.33 -21.63 45.54
CA LEU A 1050 -1.97 -20.59 46.36
C LEU A 1050 -3.43 -20.98 46.69
N GLY A 1051 -4.20 -20.12 47.38
CA GLY A 1051 -5.62 -20.35 47.66
C GLY A 1051 -6.50 -20.24 46.40
N ARG A 1052 -7.78 -20.65 46.47
CA ARG A 1052 -8.70 -20.58 45.32
C ARG A 1052 -8.79 -19.16 44.76
N GLU A 1053 -8.76 -18.15 45.63
CA GLU A 1053 -8.49 -16.77 45.29
C GLU A 1053 -7.09 -16.38 45.76
N PHE A 1054 -6.37 -15.62 44.95
CA PHE A 1054 -5.02 -15.13 45.26
C PHE A 1054 -4.75 -13.80 44.54
N THR A 1055 -3.80 -13.01 45.03
CA THR A 1055 -3.48 -11.70 44.48
C THR A 1055 -2.11 -11.71 43.79
N THR A 1056 -1.83 -10.67 43.01
CA THR A 1056 -0.48 -10.44 42.46
C THR A 1056 0.59 -10.41 43.55
N ALA A 1057 0.25 -9.92 44.76
CA ALA A 1057 1.20 -9.85 45.87
C ALA A 1057 1.55 -11.25 46.41
N ASP A 1058 0.57 -12.16 46.46
CA ASP A 1058 0.75 -13.53 46.94
C ASP A 1058 1.66 -14.35 46.02
N VAL A 1059 1.55 -14.15 44.70
CA VAL A 1059 2.47 -14.75 43.73
C VAL A 1059 3.87 -14.17 43.89
N ARG A 1060 4.00 -12.85 44.04
CA ARG A 1060 5.29 -12.16 44.23
C ARG A 1060 6.02 -12.53 45.53
N GLU A 1061 5.32 -12.94 46.56
CA GLU A 1061 5.95 -13.42 47.79
C GLU A 1061 6.59 -14.81 47.60
N ALA A 1062 6.14 -15.56 46.59
CA ALA A 1062 6.60 -16.91 46.28
C ALA A 1062 7.61 -16.98 45.12
N VAL A 1063 7.65 -15.99 44.22
CA VAL A 1063 8.59 -15.96 43.08
C VAL A 1063 9.55 -14.75 43.11
N ASP A 1064 10.84 -14.97 42.86
CA ASP A 1064 11.88 -13.92 42.87
C ASP A 1064 11.93 -13.15 41.53
N VAL A 1065 10.83 -12.47 41.18
CA VAL A 1065 10.67 -11.77 39.90
C VAL A 1065 9.98 -10.41 40.04
N GLY A 1066 10.19 -9.54 39.05
CA GLY A 1066 9.75 -8.16 39.08
C GLY A 1066 8.21 -7.99 39.09
N PRO A 1067 7.67 -6.93 39.75
CA PRO A 1067 6.22 -6.69 39.88
C PRO A 1067 5.48 -6.49 38.55
N ARG A 1068 6.20 -6.04 37.51
CA ARG A 1068 5.66 -5.85 36.16
C ARG A 1068 5.56 -7.18 35.43
N GLN A 1069 6.54 -8.06 35.62
CA GLN A 1069 6.64 -9.36 34.98
C GLN A 1069 5.59 -10.34 35.52
N VAL A 1070 5.35 -10.35 36.85
CA VAL A 1070 4.25 -11.14 37.44
C VAL A 1070 2.89 -10.67 36.94
N ARG A 1071 2.66 -9.35 36.80
CA ARG A 1071 1.39 -8.84 36.27
C ARG A 1071 1.17 -9.20 34.81
N ARG A 1072 2.22 -9.11 34.00
CA ARG A 1072 2.19 -9.50 32.59
C ARG A 1072 1.86 -10.99 32.45
N VAL A 1073 2.56 -11.86 33.16
CA VAL A 1073 2.34 -13.32 33.10
C VAL A 1073 0.97 -13.72 33.67
N LEU A 1074 0.48 -13.06 34.73
CA LEU A 1074 -0.88 -13.34 35.24
C LEU A 1074 -1.98 -12.82 34.30
N ALA A 1075 -1.73 -11.75 33.53
CA ALA A 1075 -2.64 -11.32 32.48
C ALA A 1075 -2.64 -12.33 31.33
N GLU A 1076 -1.46 -12.75 30.88
CA GLU A 1076 -1.29 -13.82 29.88
C GLU A 1076 -1.99 -15.14 30.32
N LEU A 1077 -1.87 -15.54 31.60
CA LEU A 1077 -2.56 -16.70 32.17
C LEU A 1077 -4.08 -16.51 32.31
N ALA A 1078 -4.54 -15.27 32.45
CA ALA A 1078 -5.97 -14.97 32.53
C ALA A 1078 -6.61 -14.95 31.13
N ASP A 1079 -5.91 -14.37 30.16
CA ASP A 1079 -6.30 -14.37 28.75
C ASP A 1079 -6.27 -15.81 28.19
N ALA A 1080 -5.34 -16.65 28.68
CA ALA A 1080 -5.27 -18.09 28.37
C ALA A 1080 -6.22 -18.98 29.22
N GLY A 1081 -7.11 -18.40 30.04
CA GLY A 1081 -8.17 -19.15 30.74
C GLY A 1081 -7.75 -19.93 32.00
N TYR A 1082 -6.48 -19.92 32.39
CA TYR A 1082 -5.99 -20.65 33.56
C TYR A 1082 -6.41 -20.06 34.91
N ILE A 1083 -6.67 -18.75 34.94
CA ILE A 1083 -7.09 -17.99 36.12
C ILE A 1083 -8.09 -16.91 35.71
N ARG A 1084 -9.11 -16.65 36.53
CA ARG A 1084 -10.08 -15.58 36.25
C ARG A 1084 -9.81 -14.36 37.10
N ARG A 1085 -9.81 -13.17 36.49
CA ARG A 1085 -9.78 -11.92 37.24
C ARG A 1085 -11.15 -11.69 37.90
N VAL A 1086 -11.17 -11.51 39.21
CA VAL A 1086 -12.40 -11.16 39.94
C VAL A 1086 -12.46 -9.63 40.03
N GLU A 1087 -13.55 -9.03 39.53
CA GLU A 1087 -13.75 -7.57 39.56
C GLU A 1087 -13.59 -6.98 40.97
N GLU A 1088 -12.95 -5.82 41.10
CA GLU A 1088 -13.11 -4.97 42.28
C GLU A 1088 -13.13 -3.47 41.95
N ALA A 1089 -13.91 -2.76 42.79
CA ALA A 1089 -14.05 -1.31 42.86
C ALA A 1089 -12.68 -0.57 43.04
N PRO A 1090 -12.60 0.74 42.70
CA PRO A 1090 -11.33 1.47 42.67
C PRO A 1090 -10.59 1.44 44.02
N GLY A 1091 -9.33 0.98 44.02
CA GLY A 1091 -8.40 1.10 45.14
C GLY A 1091 -8.00 -0.19 45.88
N ARG A 1092 -8.37 -1.38 45.37
CA ARG A 1092 -7.90 -2.67 45.91
C ARG A 1092 -6.96 -3.43 44.95
N ALA A 1093 -6.21 -4.38 45.50
CA ALA A 1093 -5.26 -5.20 44.76
C ALA A 1093 -6.01 -6.20 43.85
N THR A 1094 -5.53 -6.38 42.63
CA THR A 1094 -6.13 -7.32 41.65
C THR A 1094 -6.12 -8.75 42.20
N THR A 1095 -7.31 -9.32 42.34
CA THR A 1095 -7.54 -10.70 42.82
C THR A 1095 -7.85 -11.60 41.62
N TYR A 1096 -7.24 -12.78 41.61
CA TYR A 1096 -7.40 -13.82 40.62
C TYR A 1096 -7.96 -15.07 41.29
N GLU A 1097 -8.84 -15.78 40.61
CA GLU A 1097 -9.38 -17.07 41.05
C GLU A 1097 -8.83 -18.20 40.18
N ARG A 1098 -8.41 -19.30 40.80
CA ARG A 1098 -8.00 -20.54 40.10
C ARG A 1098 -9.22 -21.27 39.55
N VAL A 1099 -9.05 -21.82 38.36
CA VAL A 1099 -10.04 -22.71 37.72
C VAL A 1099 -9.62 -24.17 38.00
N ASP A 1100 -10.51 -24.97 38.62
CA ASP A 1100 -10.19 -26.31 39.17
C ASP A 1100 -10.01 -27.39 38.08
N GLU A 1101 -10.61 -27.18 36.91
CA GLU A 1101 -10.34 -27.89 35.65
C GLU A 1101 -10.05 -26.81 34.61
N PRO A 1102 -8.80 -26.62 34.15
CA PRO A 1102 -8.55 -25.72 33.04
C PRO A 1102 -9.20 -26.35 31.82
N GLY A 1103 -10.32 -25.79 31.36
CA GLY A 1103 -10.87 -26.17 30.08
C GLY A 1103 -9.81 -25.89 29.01
N ALA A 1104 -9.41 -26.91 28.26
CA ALA A 1104 -9.45 -26.73 26.81
C ALA A 1104 -10.89 -26.25 26.53
N GLY A 1105 -11.01 -25.12 25.83
CA GLY A 1105 -12.21 -24.27 25.87
C GLY A 1105 -13.53 -24.98 25.56
N GLU A 1106 -14.26 -25.38 26.60
CA GLU A 1106 -15.71 -25.46 26.57
C GLU A 1106 -16.27 -24.55 27.66
N VAL A 1107 -16.92 -23.49 27.21
CA VAL A 1107 -17.81 -22.64 27.99
C VAL A 1107 -19.22 -23.22 27.82
N GLU A 1108 -20.01 -23.33 28.90
CA GLU A 1108 -21.47 -23.33 28.76
C GLU A 1108 -21.86 -22.03 28.04
N LEU A 1109 -22.20 -22.16 26.76
CA LEU A 1109 -22.56 -21.07 25.84
C LEU A 1109 -23.44 -20.01 26.52
N PRO A 1110 -23.02 -18.74 26.61
CA PRO A 1110 -23.99 -17.65 26.63
C PRO A 1110 -24.72 -17.64 25.27
N ASP A 1111 -26.02 -17.34 25.27
CA ASP A 1111 -26.83 -17.26 24.04
C ASP A 1111 -26.14 -16.39 22.97
N ARG A 1112 -25.60 -17.03 21.92
CA ARG A 1112 -25.12 -16.61 20.56
C ARG A 1112 -24.64 -15.16 20.32
N GLY A 1113 -24.32 -14.37 21.34
CA GLY A 1113 -24.09 -12.93 21.23
C GLY A 1113 -22.73 -12.43 21.74
N GLU A 1114 -21.95 -13.25 22.43
CA GLU A 1114 -20.63 -12.87 22.95
C GLU A 1114 -19.69 -14.09 22.88
N ALA A 1115 -18.42 -13.86 22.53
CA ALA A 1115 -17.28 -14.80 22.57
C ALA A 1115 -17.01 -15.65 21.32
N VAL A 1116 -16.74 -14.96 20.21
CA VAL A 1116 -15.58 -15.27 19.36
C VAL A 1116 -14.31 -14.90 20.16
N ALA A 1117 -13.29 -15.75 20.13
CA ALA A 1117 -11.94 -15.61 20.71
C ALA A 1117 -11.68 -16.22 22.11
N ALA A 1118 -11.04 -17.40 22.13
CA ALA A 1118 -9.83 -17.71 22.92
C ALA A 1118 -9.36 -19.16 22.66
N THR A 1119 -8.20 -19.32 22.02
CA THR A 1119 -7.44 -20.57 21.89
C THR A 1119 -6.40 -20.68 23.01
N GLY A 1120 -6.45 -21.75 23.79
CA GLY A 1120 -5.47 -22.07 24.84
C GLY A 1120 -4.39 -23.04 24.34
N HIS A 1121 -3.15 -22.85 24.82
CA HIS A 1121 -2.04 -23.80 24.70
C HIS A 1121 -1.47 -24.13 26.07
N THR A 1122 -1.34 -25.43 26.36
CA THR A 1122 -0.84 -26.02 27.60
C THR A 1122 0.62 -26.46 27.42
N ALA A 1123 1.53 -26.09 28.33
CA ALA A 1123 2.90 -26.61 28.31
C ALA A 1123 3.31 -27.30 29.63
N THR A 1124 4.19 -28.29 29.43
CA THR A 1124 4.74 -29.26 30.36
C THR A 1124 6.03 -28.85 31.03
N ASN A 1125 6.24 -29.48 32.18
CA ASN A 1125 7.56 -29.86 32.66
C ASN A 1125 7.35 -31.06 33.58
N VAL A 1126 7.18 -32.23 32.96
CA VAL A 1126 7.13 -33.53 33.63
C VAL A 1126 8.45 -34.22 33.31
N PRO A 1127 9.21 -34.75 34.28
CA PRO A 1127 10.37 -35.57 33.97
C PRO A 1127 9.91 -36.76 33.11
N TYR A 1128 10.49 -36.94 31.92
CA TYR A 1128 10.19 -38.08 31.05
C TYR A 1128 10.63 -39.36 31.76
N THR A 1129 9.66 -40.00 32.41
CA THR A 1129 9.86 -41.12 33.34
C THR A 1129 9.14 -42.37 32.85
N TRP A 1130 9.07 -42.58 31.54
CA TRP A 1130 8.60 -43.83 30.98
C TRP A 1130 9.60 -44.94 31.31
N ASN A 1131 9.32 -45.64 32.42
CA ASN A 1131 10.12 -46.72 32.94
C ASN A 1131 9.16 -47.68 33.64
N VAL A 1132 8.65 -48.66 32.92
CA VAL A 1132 7.83 -49.72 33.53
C VAL A 1132 8.79 -50.78 34.10
N ARG A 1133 8.92 -50.81 35.43
CA ARG A 1133 9.48 -51.97 36.15
C ARG A 1133 8.41 -53.05 36.27
N VAL A 1134 8.66 -54.22 35.70
CA VAL A 1134 7.81 -55.40 35.93
C VAL A 1134 8.20 -55.98 37.30
N PHE A 1135 7.34 -55.85 38.31
CA PHE A 1135 7.59 -56.46 39.62
C PHE A 1135 7.35 -57.98 39.55
N GLY A 1136 8.43 -58.77 39.51
CA GLY A 1136 8.36 -60.22 39.73
C GLY A 1136 8.17 -60.56 41.22
N GLY A 1137 7.06 -61.24 41.54
CA GLY A 1137 6.98 -62.26 42.61
C GLY A 1137 7.06 -61.84 44.10
N GLU A 1138 5.91 -61.95 44.77
CA GLU A 1138 5.70 -62.15 46.23
C GLU A 1138 6.16 -61.06 47.22
N THR A 1139 5.30 -60.07 47.48
CA THR A 1139 5.18 -59.51 48.84
C THR A 1139 3.77 -58.97 49.08
N THR A 1140 3.05 -59.55 50.04
CA THR A 1140 1.71 -59.08 50.45
C THR A 1140 1.81 -58.00 51.54
N PRO A 1141 1.20 -56.82 51.38
CA PRO A 1141 0.83 -55.97 52.51
C PRO A 1141 -0.68 -56.06 52.82
N SER A 1142 -0.96 -55.86 54.10
CA SER A 1142 -2.23 -56.04 54.79
C SER A 1142 -3.31 -55.01 54.43
N ALA A 1143 -4.56 -55.45 54.58
CA ALA A 1143 -5.82 -54.73 54.34
C ALA A 1143 -6.01 -53.43 55.17
N GLY A 1144 -6.67 -52.45 54.54
CA GLY A 1144 -7.28 -51.26 55.17
C GLY A 1144 -7.99 -50.32 54.18
N ASP A 1145 -9.32 -50.48 54.05
CA ASP A 1145 -10.40 -49.64 53.47
C ASP A 1145 -10.41 -49.21 51.97
N PRO A 1146 -11.62 -49.11 51.35
CA PRO A 1146 -11.78 -49.01 49.89
C PRO A 1146 -11.80 -47.55 49.41
N ALA A 1147 -10.84 -47.18 48.56
CA ALA A 1147 -10.98 -46.07 47.64
C ALA A 1147 -11.40 -46.61 46.26
N SER A 1148 -12.32 -45.91 45.59
CA SER A 1148 -12.74 -46.17 44.22
C SER A 1148 -11.54 -46.19 43.26
N PRO A 1149 -11.58 -46.98 42.16
CA PRO A 1149 -10.44 -47.15 41.28
C PRO A 1149 -10.18 -45.86 40.50
N THR A 1150 -9.04 -45.23 40.74
CA THR A 1150 -8.42 -44.34 39.76
C THR A 1150 -8.04 -45.19 38.55
N ARG A 1151 -8.60 -44.91 37.38
CA ARG A 1151 -8.08 -45.44 36.11
C ARG A 1151 -6.61 -45.02 36.00
N VAL A 1152 -5.73 -46.01 35.93
CA VAL A 1152 -4.34 -45.81 35.52
C VAL A 1152 -4.40 -45.64 34.00
N THR A 1153 -4.06 -44.45 33.51
CA THR A 1153 -3.92 -44.17 32.09
C THR A 1153 -2.60 -44.76 31.58
N HIS A 1154 -2.75 -45.67 30.62
CA HIS A 1154 -1.87 -46.02 29.49
C HIS A 1154 -0.38 -46.36 29.75
N ALA A 1155 -0.10 -47.66 29.83
CA ALA A 1155 1.15 -48.28 29.39
C ALA A 1155 0.79 -49.29 28.29
N PRO A 1156 1.68 -49.62 27.33
CA PRO A 1156 1.45 -50.74 26.42
C PRO A 1156 1.17 -52.02 27.23
N PRO A 1157 0.32 -52.93 26.75
CA PRO A 1157 -0.02 -54.14 27.47
C PRO A 1157 1.27 -54.90 27.80
N ALA A 1158 1.55 -55.11 29.08
CA ALA A 1158 2.64 -55.98 29.49
C ALA A 1158 2.39 -57.39 28.91
N PRO A 1159 3.39 -58.06 28.32
CA PRO A 1159 3.22 -59.44 27.90
C PRO A 1159 2.80 -60.31 29.09
N ASP A 1160 1.95 -61.31 28.85
CA ASP A 1160 1.55 -62.26 29.89
C ASP A 1160 2.81 -62.88 30.51
N THR A 1161 2.97 -62.76 31.83
CA THR A 1161 4.09 -63.33 32.58
C THR A 1161 4.33 -64.78 32.20
N VAL A 1162 5.44 -65.05 31.50
CA VAL A 1162 5.90 -66.40 31.17
C VAL A 1162 6.66 -66.97 32.36
N ASP A 1163 5.98 -67.82 33.14
CA ASP A 1163 6.65 -68.66 34.13
C ASP A 1163 7.50 -69.72 33.40
N GLY A 1164 8.82 -69.51 33.41
CA GLY A 1164 9.81 -70.56 33.15
C GLY A 1164 10.30 -70.69 31.71
N VAL A 1165 11.28 -69.88 31.34
CA VAL A 1165 12.26 -70.20 30.30
C VAL A 1165 13.64 -69.86 30.84
N GLU A 1166 14.50 -70.88 31.04
CA GLU A 1166 15.94 -70.62 31.20
C GLU A 1166 16.47 -70.09 29.86
N PRO A 1167 17.29 -69.02 29.85
CA PRO A 1167 17.87 -68.50 28.63
C PRO A 1167 18.68 -69.59 27.92
N PRO A 1168 18.70 -69.63 26.57
CA PRO A 1168 19.66 -70.45 25.85
C PRO A 1168 21.06 -69.94 26.24
N GLY A 1169 21.89 -70.86 26.75
CA GLY A 1169 23.21 -70.52 27.29
C GLY A 1169 24.30 -70.35 26.25
#